data_AF-A0A7H8RE81-F1
#
_entry.id   AF-A0A7H8RE81-F1
#
_cell.length_a   1.000
_cell.length_b   1.000
_cell.length_c   1.000
_cell.angle_alpha   90.00
_cell.angle_beta   90.00
_cell.angle_gamma   90.00
#
_symmetry.space_group_name_H-M   'P 1'
#
loop_
_entity.id
_entity.type
_entity.pdbx_description
1 polymer ?
#
loop_
_entity_poly.entity_id
_entity_poly.type
_entity_poly.pdbx_seq_one_letter_code
_entity_poly.pdbx_strand_id
1 'polypeptide(L)'
;MAEKQETVTDNAIAPETASVIPGKKKRIHLNGFDMFTVSHLSFGQWRNPKDRAKTKRRDISYWTDLARILEKGEFTALFLADTYGLYDTYKGSSETSLRYGVQVPMGDPSIPITAMASVTENLGFAITTSTSYEAPYVVAKRFSTLDHLTRGRFGWNIVTSWKASASTALGLPLVEHDKRYEIADEYLRVLYKLWEGSWADDALKEDAETAEYADPSRIKTVHHHGDNFHLDGVHILDPSPQRTPFLFQAGTSPAGIAFGTAHAEGIFVSAISPEALAPRVKTIREEAAKRGRDPASIKIFPLLTPIIGRTEEEAKEKYEEALKHANFEAGLTFWSGSSGIDLSQFDLDQEIRPTDVTVDARVHSTLTHLQHTSPDIPAWTPRNIGKWIALGANGPLSVGTPEKIADLLERWVDVADVDGFNIGYIISPGSFEDVVELLVPELKRRGLYDPLPERSTLRERIYGVGQKGLRDDHLGSRYRFDVMAPSVAVAPEGTAPVTVPVKSVPENTTESKPKIRRVIDEEENTTATYPHYLPTWDHGEKYPPLEPFSHIEHGRDADPSFKDLLPEGSTIDKLTPTIGSEVRGVQLHKLSAAGKDQLALLVAQRKVVAFRDQEFADLPIKEALDFGGYFGRHHIHPTSGSPDGYPEIHLVYRKGTDGEVEAFFANRNSSVQWHSDVSYEKQPPGTTFLYILDSPEVGGDTAFTNQVEAYNRLSPAIQQRLHGLKAVHSGHEQAEFSRSRGGVVRREPVQTEHPLVRTHPVTGEKALYVNSGFTRSIVGLKKEESEALLGFLLNHIGRGIDYQARVRWAPKTVVVWDNRVTVHSAIFDWITGERRHLARITPQAERPYETPYGG
;
A
#
# COMPACT_ATOMS: atom_id res chain seq x y z
N MET A 1 8.35 -26.44 -67.77
CA MET A 1 8.15 -26.60 -66.31
C MET A 1 9.06 -25.57 -65.66
N ALA A 2 8.65 -24.31 -65.55
CA ALA A 2 7.70 -23.76 -64.56
C ALA A 2 8.21 -23.95 -63.12
N GLU A 3 8.33 -22.95 -62.26
CA GLU A 3 8.11 -21.49 -62.37
C GLU A 3 8.70 -20.82 -61.11
N LYS A 4 9.21 -19.60 -61.32
CA LYS A 4 9.14 -18.40 -60.45
C LYS A 4 9.83 -18.34 -59.09
N GLN A 5 10.90 -17.54 -59.08
CA GLN A 5 11.32 -16.64 -57.99
C GLN A 5 11.00 -15.21 -58.44
N GLU A 6 10.14 -14.49 -57.70
CA GLU A 6 9.93 -13.04 -57.85
C GLU A 6 10.20 -12.37 -56.50
N THR A 7 11.17 -11.46 -56.52
CA THR A 7 11.52 -10.50 -55.47
C THR A 7 10.54 -9.33 -55.49
N VAL A 8 9.90 -9.05 -54.35
CA VAL A 8 9.07 -7.85 -54.13
C VAL A 8 9.87 -6.84 -53.30
N THR A 9 9.98 -5.63 -53.83
CA THR A 9 10.60 -4.44 -53.23
C THR A 9 9.67 -3.77 -52.21
N ASP A 10 10.28 -3.28 -51.12
CA ASP A 10 9.68 -2.48 -50.05
C ASP A 10 8.85 -1.29 -50.53
N ASN A 11 7.62 -1.19 -50.02
CA ASN A 11 6.83 0.04 -49.98
C ASN A 11 6.54 0.39 -48.52
N ALA A 12 7.35 1.28 -47.94
CA ALA A 12 7.05 1.92 -46.67
C ALA A 12 5.97 2.99 -46.88
N ILE A 13 4.78 2.75 -46.31
CA ILE A 13 3.69 3.72 -46.24
C ILE A 13 4.00 4.67 -45.07
N ALA A 14 4.22 5.94 -45.38
CA ALA A 14 4.28 7.00 -44.37
C ALA A 14 2.88 7.25 -43.77
N PRO A 15 2.73 7.50 -42.46
CA PRO A 15 1.43 7.76 -41.86
C PRO A 15 0.91 9.14 -42.29
N GLU A 16 -0.34 9.16 -42.77
CA GLU A 16 -1.09 10.37 -43.07
C GLU A 16 -1.15 11.29 -41.84
N THR A 17 -0.62 12.50 -41.99
CA THR A 17 -0.90 13.61 -41.09
C THR A 17 -2.38 13.96 -41.20
N ALA A 18 -3.10 13.98 -40.09
CA ALA A 18 -4.50 14.37 -40.04
C ALA A 18 -4.70 15.74 -40.70
N SER A 19 -5.36 15.75 -41.86
CA SER A 19 -5.64 16.98 -42.60
C SER A 19 -6.62 17.84 -41.80
N VAL A 20 -6.22 19.06 -41.45
CA VAL A 20 -7.14 20.10 -40.97
C VAL A 20 -8.11 20.40 -42.10
N ILE A 21 -9.37 19.99 -41.96
CA ILE A 21 -10.46 20.39 -42.87
C ILE A 21 -10.63 21.91 -42.70
N PRO A 22 -10.45 22.73 -43.76
CA PRO A 22 -10.62 24.17 -43.65
C PRO A 22 -12.04 24.51 -43.20
N GLY A 23 -12.18 25.16 -42.03
CA GLY A 23 -13.45 25.68 -41.52
C GLY A 23 -14.03 25.02 -40.26
N LYS A 24 -13.46 23.93 -39.72
CA LYS A 24 -13.92 23.34 -38.44
C LYS A 24 -13.15 23.95 -37.27
N LYS A 25 -13.82 24.70 -36.39
CA LYS A 25 -13.23 25.27 -35.16
C LYS A 25 -12.72 24.17 -34.22
N LYS A 26 -11.67 24.46 -33.46
CA LYS A 26 -11.10 23.55 -32.46
C LYS A 26 -12.15 23.26 -31.38
N ARG A 27 -12.39 21.97 -31.10
CA ARG A 27 -13.31 21.53 -30.03
C ARG A 27 -12.74 21.91 -28.66
N ILE A 28 -13.58 22.40 -27.76
CA ILE A 28 -13.22 22.70 -26.37
C ILE A 28 -13.62 21.52 -25.48
N HIS A 29 -12.70 21.06 -24.64
CA HIS A 29 -12.98 20.10 -23.59
C HIS A 29 -13.19 20.80 -22.24
N LEU A 30 -14.24 20.46 -21.49
CA LEU A 30 -14.49 21.04 -20.17
C LEU A 30 -14.35 19.97 -19.09
N ASN A 31 -13.50 20.24 -18.09
CA ASN A 31 -13.42 19.44 -16.88
C ASN A 31 -13.98 20.25 -15.70
N GLY A 32 -14.75 19.61 -14.82
CA GLY A 32 -15.18 20.23 -13.56
C GLY A 32 -14.05 20.09 -12.55
N PHE A 33 -13.49 21.19 -12.05
CA PHE A 33 -12.34 21.14 -11.16
C PHE A 33 -12.78 21.31 -9.70
N ASP A 34 -12.79 20.19 -8.98
CA ASP A 34 -13.20 20.14 -7.57
C ASP A 34 -12.10 19.44 -6.73
N MET A 35 -12.33 19.34 -5.44
CA MET A 35 -11.46 18.72 -4.46
C MET A 35 -12.33 18.23 -3.30
N PHE A 36 -11.95 17.11 -2.67
CA PHE A 36 -12.72 16.54 -1.54
C PHE A 36 -12.45 17.31 -0.24
N THR A 37 -12.74 18.61 -0.26
CA THR A 37 -12.56 19.54 0.84
C THR A 37 -13.64 20.62 0.83
N VAL A 38 -13.74 21.35 1.95
CA VAL A 38 -14.71 22.42 2.14
C VAL A 38 -14.38 23.65 1.28
N SER A 39 -13.11 24.08 1.24
CA SER A 39 -12.68 25.20 0.37
C SER A 39 -11.52 24.78 -0.53
N HIS A 40 -11.77 24.70 -1.83
CA HIS A 40 -10.76 24.34 -2.83
C HIS A 40 -10.04 25.58 -3.40
N LEU A 41 -10.78 26.43 -4.13
CA LEU A 41 -10.24 27.60 -4.85
C LEU A 41 -10.84 28.93 -4.38
N SER A 42 -12.03 28.88 -3.78
CA SER A 42 -12.79 30.06 -3.38
C SER A 42 -12.99 30.05 -1.86
N PHE A 43 -12.10 30.76 -1.18
CA PHE A 43 -11.96 30.68 0.27
C PHE A 43 -12.99 31.54 1.00
N GLY A 44 -13.65 30.93 2.00
CA GLY A 44 -14.70 31.57 2.79
C GLY A 44 -16.13 31.38 2.25
N GLN A 45 -16.29 30.90 1.01
CA GLN A 45 -17.59 30.67 0.36
C GLN A 45 -18.44 29.60 1.03
N TRP A 46 -17.85 28.70 1.83
CA TRP A 46 -18.60 27.76 2.67
C TRP A 46 -19.60 28.46 3.62
N ARG A 47 -19.44 29.77 3.88
CA ARG A 47 -20.39 30.60 4.65
C ARG A 47 -21.61 31.05 3.84
N ASN A 48 -21.51 31.06 2.51
CA ASN A 48 -22.62 31.39 1.63
C ASN A 48 -23.73 30.33 1.79
N PRO A 49 -24.98 30.72 2.11
CA PRO A 49 -26.07 29.77 2.30
C PRO A 49 -26.38 28.89 1.08
N LYS A 50 -26.01 29.34 -0.13
CA LYS A 50 -26.19 28.59 -1.38
C LYS A 50 -25.07 27.58 -1.64
N ASP A 51 -23.96 27.64 -0.90
CA ASP A 51 -22.84 26.71 -1.05
C ASP A 51 -23.09 25.41 -0.26
N ARG A 52 -22.90 24.28 -0.94
CA ARG A 52 -23.04 22.93 -0.36
C ARG A 52 -21.69 22.26 -0.07
N ALA A 53 -20.54 22.92 -0.24
CA ALA A 53 -19.23 22.26 -0.10
C ALA A 53 -18.99 21.68 1.31
N LYS A 54 -19.63 22.22 2.35
CA LYS A 54 -19.65 21.62 3.71
C LYS A 54 -20.20 20.19 3.76
N THR A 55 -21.08 19.83 2.82
CA THR A 55 -21.80 18.55 2.80
C THR A 55 -21.01 17.43 2.13
N LYS A 56 -19.97 17.75 1.34
CA LYS A 56 -19.07 16.79 0.66
C LYS A 56 -18.65 15.59 1.50
N ARG A 57 -18.35 15.82 2.78
CA ARG A 57 -17.87 14.79 3.74
C ARG A 57 -18.97 14.15 4.57
N ARG A 58 -20.18 14.72 4.54
CA ARG A 58 -21.30 14.32 5.41
C ARG A 58 -22.32 13.48 4.65
N ASP A 59 -22.39 13.65 3.34
CA ASP A 59 -23.38 13.00 2.51
C ASP A 59 -22.80 12.69 1.13
N ILE A 60 -22.82 11.41 0.76
CA ILE A 60 -22.39 10.93 -0.55
C ILE A 60 -23.25 11.51 -1.68
N SER A 61 -24.49 11.93 -1.37
CA SER A 61 -25.43 12.50 -2.34
C SER A 61 -24.87 13.74 -3.03
N TYR A 62 -24.05 14.56 -2.34
CA TYR A 62 -23.37 15.71 -2.94
C TYR A 62 -22.59 15.29 -4.19
N TRP A 63 -21.79 14.23 -4.08
CA TRP A 63 -20.94 13.77 -5.17
C TRP A 63 -21.77 13.20 -6.32
N THR A 64 -22.79 12.40 -6.01
CA THR A 64 -23.69 11.86 -7.03
C THR A 64 -24.51 12.95 -7.74
N ASP A 65 -24.94 13.99 -7.02
CA ASP A 65 -25.66 15.13 -7.59
C ASP A 65 -24.75 15.93 -8.52
N LEU A 66 -23.52 16.25 -8.06
CA LEU A 66 -22.53 16.95 -8.86
C LEU A 66 -22.20 16.17 -10.14
N ALA A 67 -22.02 14.85 -10.05
CA ALA A 67 -21.76 13.99 -11.20
C ALA A 67 -22.90 14.07 -12.24
N ARG A 68 -24.17 14.07 -11.81
CA ARG A 68 -25.32 14.23 -12.72
C ARG A 68 -25.36 15.61 -13.37
N ILE A 69 -25.03 16.66 -12.62
CA ILE A 69 -24.95 18.04 -13.15
C ILE A 69 -23.90 18.11 -14.26
N LEU A 70 -22.69 17.61 -13.99
CA LEU A 70 -21.59 17.62 -14.94
C LEU A 70 -21.88 16.74 -16.17
N GLU A 71 -22.54 15.59 -15.98
CA GLU A 71 -22.97 14.75 -17.10
C GLU A 71 -24.02 15.44 -17.99
N LYS A 72 -25.01 16.12 -17.41
CA LYS A 72 -25.97 16.94 -18.15
C LYS A 72 -25.28 18.04 -18.98
N GLY A 73 -24.16 18.57 -18.46
CA GLY A 73 -23.30 19.53 -19.15
C GLY A 73 -22.33 18.93 -20.16
N GLU A 74 -22.36 17.61 -20.39
CA GLU A 74 -21.44 16.89 -21.25
C GLU A 74 -19.97 17.13 -20.90
N PHE A 75 -19.66 17.41 -19.62
CA PHE A 75 -18.29 17.61 -19.16
C PHE A 75 -17.45 16.37 -19.47
N THR A 76 -16.23 16.60 -19.95
CA THR A 76 -15.29 15.54 -20.30
C THR A 76 -14.90 14.72 -19.07
N ALA A 77 -14.56 15.39 -17.96
CA ALA A 77 -14.30 14.75 -16.69
C ALA A 77 -14.59 15.64 -15.47
N LEU A 78 -14.89 15.03 -14.33
CA LEU A 78 -14.69 15.63 -13.02
C LEU A 78 -13.23 15.39 -12.60
N PHE A 79 -12.48 16.46 -12.42
CA PHE A 79 -11.09 16.47 -12.01
C PHE A 79 -11.01 16.82 -10.52
N LEU A 80 -10.56 15.86 -9.71
CA LEU A 80 -10.41 15.99 -8.26
C LEU A 80 -8.95 16.22 -7.88
N ALA A 81 -8.64 17.42 -7.39
CA ALA A 81 -7.36 17.71 -6.76
C ALA A 81 -7.19 16.95 -5.44
N ASP A 82 -5.95 16.81 -4.97
CA ASP A 82 -5.65 16.21 -3.66
C ASP A 82 -4.31 16.72 -3.08
N THR A 83 -4.16 16.61 -1.76
CA THR A 83 -2.93 16.91 -1.01
C THR A 83 -2.92 16.18 0.33
N TYR A 84 -1.76 15.69 0.75
CA TYR A 84 -1.54 15.10 2.07
C TYR A 84 -1.06 16.11 3.13
N GLY A 85 -0.61 17.30 2.69
CA GLY A 85 -0.02 18.33 3.57
C GLY A 85 -0.90 19.57 3.72
N LEU A 86 -0.84 20.17 4.91
CA LEU A 86 -1.45 21.47 5.22
C LEU A 86 -0.63 22.62 4.63
N TYR A 87 -1.25 23.80 4.50
CA TYR A 87 -0.52 25.03 4.23
C TYR A 87 -0.05 25.65 5.56
N ASP A 88 1.25 25.73 5.76
CA ASP A 88 1.91 26.13 7.01
C ASP A 88 2.93 27.27 6.84
N THR A 89 3.05 27.84 5.64
CA THR A 89 4.01 28.92 5.36
C THR A 89 3.56 30.27 5.92
N TYR A 90 2.27 30.63 5.76
CA TYR A 90 1.76 31.91 6.23
C TYR A 90 1.76 31.98 7.76
N LYS A 91 2.42 33.00 8.33
CA LYS A 91 2.64 33.14 9.78
C LYS A 91 3.41 31.94 10.40
N GLY A 92 4.14 31.17 9.58
CA GLY A 92 4.87 29.97 10.01
C GLY A 92 4.00 28.91 10.70
N SER A 93 2.71 28.83 10.38
CA SER A 93 1.77 27.93 11.06
C SER A 93 0.62 27.47 10.16
N SER A 94 0.17 26.23 10.37
CA SER A 94 -1.03 25.68 9.70
C SER A 94 -2.36 26.16 10.31
N GLU A 95 -2.30 27.00 11.34
CA GLU A 95 -3.45 27.51 12.07
C GLU A 95 -4.48 28.19 11.16
N THR A 96 -4.03 29.03 10.23
CA THR A 96 -4.93 29.76 9.31
C THR A 96 -5.57 28.82 8.29
N SER A 97 -4.82 27.80 7.84
CA SER A 97 -5.35 26.74 6.97
C SER A 97 -6.48 25.98 7.68
N LEU A 98 -6.27 25.57 8.93
CA LEU A 98 -7.26 24.88 9.76
C LEU A 98 -8.47 25.77 10.09
N ARG A 99 -8.23 27.02 10.51
CA ARG A 99 -9.28 27.97 10.93
C ARG A 99 -10.24 28.30 9.78
N TYR A 100 -9.70 28.52 8.58
CA TYR A 100 -10.50 28.98 7.43
C TYR A 100 -10.83 27.87 6.43
N GLY A 101 -10.36 26.65 6.68
CA GLY A 101 -10.64 25.48 5.86
C GLY A 101 -9.97 25.53 4.48
N VAL A 102 -8.72 25.99 4.42
CA VAL A 102 -7.94 26.11 3.18
C VAL A 102 -7.41 24.73 2.80
N GLN A 103 -8.13 24.04 1.91
CA GLN A 103 -7.88 22.64 1.53
C GLN A 103 -7.77 21.67 2.72
N VAL A 104 -8.51 21.95 3.79
CA VAL A 104 -8.61 21.11 4.98
C VAL A 104 -9.98 21.31 5.63
N PRO A 105 -10.58 20.28 6.26
CA PRO A 105 -10.25 18.86 6.16
C PRO A 105 -10.39 18.31 4.75
N MET A 106 -9.62 17.27 4.44
CA MET A 106 -9.54 16.59 3.14
C MET A 106 -10.02 15.15 3.27
N GLY A 107 -10.83 14.67 2.33
CA GLY A 107 -11.14 13.24 2.15
C GLY A 107 -10.38 12.65 0.96
N ASP A 108 -10.27 11.33 0.90
CA ASP A 108 -9.63 10.62 -0.22
C ASP A 108 -10.52 10.72 -1.49
N PRO A 109 -10.03 11.29 -2.60
CA PRO A 109 -10.81 11.51 -3.81
C PRO A 109 -11.20 10.22 -4.55
N SER A 110 -10.56 9.08 -4.26
CA SER A 110 -10.85 7.80 -4.91
C SER A 110 -12.17 7.18 -4.43
N ILE A 111 -12.57 7.47 -3.18
CA ILE A 111 -13.74 6.87 -2.52
C ILE A 111 -15.08 7.22 -3.22
N PRO A 112 -15.39 8.49 -3.53
CA PRO A 112 -16.68 8.82 -4.16
C PRO A 112 -16.80 8.39 -5.62
N ILE A 113 -15.71 7.96 -6.29
CA ILE A 113 -15.72 7.67 -7.73
C ILE A 113 -16.73 6.60 -8.11
N THR A 114 -16.78 5.47 -7.41
CA THR A 114 -17.70 4.37 -7.77
C THR A 114 -19.16 4.76 -7.59
N ALA A 115 -19.48 5.56 -6.56
CA ALA A 115 -20.81 6.11 -6.36
C ALA A 115 -21.22 7.05 -7.51
N MET A 116 -20.33 7.97 -7.90
CA MET A 116 -20.58 8.87 -9.03
C MET A 116 -20.69 8.11 -10.35
N ALA A 117 -19.83 7.11 -10.57
CA ALA A 117 -19.84 6.28 -11.76
C ALA A 117 -21.15 5.47 -11.90
N SER A 118 -21.76 5.08 -10.79
CA SER A 118 -23.04 4.34 -10.80
C SER A 118 -24.25 5.17 -11.26
N VAL A 119 -24.14 6.51 -11.22
CA VAL A 119 -25.22 7.44 -11.59
C VAL A 119 -24.93 8.23 -12.87
N THR A 120 -23.89 7.83 -13.60
CA THR A 120 -23.41 8.49 -14.84
C THR A 120 -23.02 7.46 -15.90
N GLU A 121 -23.25 7.78 -17.16
CA GLU A 121 -22.87 6.96 -18.30
C GLU A 121 -21.59 7.46 -19.00
N ASN A 122 -21.43 8.79 -19.09
CA ASN A 122 -20.47 9.44 -19.96
C ASN A 122 -19.52 10.40 -19.24
N LEU A 123 -19.70 10.72 -17.96
CA LEU A 123 -18.74 11.58 -17.25
C LEU A 123 -17.42 10.84 -16.99
N GLY A 124 -16.27 11.47 -17.27
CA GLY A 124 -14.95 10.99 -16.84
C GLY A 124 -14.64 11.34 -15.38
N PHE A 125 -13.72 10.61 -14.74
CA PHE A 125 -13.28 10.88 -13.37
C PHE A 125 -11.76 10.86 -13.29
N ALA A 126 -11.15 12.03 -13.11
CA ALA A 126 -9.71 12.16 -12.91
C ALA A 126 -9.42 12.48 -11.45
N ILE A 127 -8.62 11.65 -10.77
CA ILE A 127 -8.19 11.95 -9.39
C ILE A 127 -6.71 12.29 -9.34
N THR A 128 -6.32 13.12 -8.40
CA THR A 128 -4.92 13.39 -8.09
C THR A 128 -4.40 12.35 -7.11
N THR A 129 -3.25 11.76 -7.43
CA THR A 129 -2.54 10.83 -6.53
C THR A 129 -1.05 11.00 -6.72
N SER A 130 -0.31 10.99 -5.60
CA SER A 130 1.13 11.24 -5.61
C SER A 130 1.96 9.98 -5.86
N THR A 131 2.98 10.09 -6.70
CA THR A 131 3.99 9.03 -6.90
C THR A 131 4.98 8.92 -5.74
N SER A 132 4.97 9.87 -4.81
CA SER A 132 5.98 9.93 -3.73
C SER A 132 5.64 9.15 -2.48
N TYR A 133 4.39 8.69 -2.33
CA TYR A 133 3.88 8.19 -1.05
C TYR A 133 3.31 6.78 -1.09
N GLU A 134 2.78 6.33 -2.22
CA GLU A 134 2.14 5.02 -2.35
C GLU A 134 2.96 4.10 -3.26
N ALA A 135 3.07 2.81 -2.92
CA ALA A 135 3.79 1.85 -3.76
C ALA A 135 3.09 1.63 -5.13
N PRO A 136 3.82 1.51 -6.25
CA PRO A 136 3.24 1.43 -7.60
C PRO A 136 2.31 0.24 -7.79
N TYR A 137 2.60 -0.92 -7.20
CA TYR A 137 1.71 -2.09 -7.33
C TYR A 137 0.33 -1.90 -6.68
N VAL A 138 0.27 -1.15 -5.57
CA VAL A 138 -0.99 -0.83 -4.88
C VAL A 138 -1.83 0.12 -5.74
N VAL A 139 -1.18 1.14 -6.31
CA VAL A 139 -1.82 2.08 -7.24
C VAL A 139 -2.27 1.37 -8.52
N ALA A 140 -1.44 0.47 -9.07
CA ALA A 140 -1.78 -0.33 -10.24
C ALA A 140 -3.11 -1.08 -10.06
N LYS A 141 -3.25 -1.78 -8.93
CA LYS A 141 -4.47 -2.50 -8.57
C LYS A 141 -5.68 -1.57 -8.41
N ARG A 142 -5.52 -0.48 -7.64
CA ARG A 142 -6.61 0.49 -7.38
C ARG A 142 -7.13 1.09 -8.67
N PHE A 143 -6.23 1.49 -9.57
CA PHE A 143 -6.61 2.20 -10.79
C PHE A 143 -7.19 1.29 -11.86
N SER A 144 -6.67 0.07 -12.03
CA SER A 144 -7.33 -0.91 -12.92
C SER A 144 -8.74 -1.26 -12.40
N THR A 145 -8.94 -1.31 -11.07
CA THR A 145 -10.27 -1.52 -10.47
C THR A 145 -11.22 -0.37 -10.80
N LEU A 146 -10.78 0.88 -10.62
CA LEU A 146 -11.58 2.05 -10.95
C LEU A 146 -11.84 2.14 -12.46
N ASP A 147 -10.87 1.77 -13.30
CA ASP A 147 -11.05 1.74 -14.74
C ASP A 147 -12.11 0.71 -15.16
N HIS A 148 -12.09 -0.51 -14.61
CA HIS A 148 -13.14 -1.50 -14.82
C HIS A 148 -14.52 -1.02 -14.35
N LEU A 149 -14.63 -0.58 -13.09
CA LEU A 149 -15.92 -0.18 -12.50
C LEU A 149 -16.52 1.08 -13.14
N THR A 150 -15.67 1.96 -13.66
CA THR A 150 -16.11 3.12 -14.42
C THR A 150 -16.33 2.83 -15.90
N ARG A 151 -16.01 1.62 -16.38
CA ARG A 151 -16.04 1.23 -17.80
C ARG A 151 -15.13 2.09 -18.68
N GLY A 152 -13.88 2.26 -18.25
CA GLY A 152 -12.88 3.01 -18.99
C GLY A 152 -13.02 4.52 -18.86
N ARG A 153 -13.66 5.04 -17.80
CA ARG A 153 -13.87 6.50 -17.62
C ARG A 153 -12.93 7.10 -16.57
N PHE A 154 -11.94 6.35 -16.12
CA PHE A 154 -11.01 6.78 -15.08
C PHE A 154 -9.77 7.47 -15.67
N GLY A 155 -9.32 8.52 -14.99
CA GLY A 155 -8.11 9.27 -15.29
C GLY A 155 -7.31 9.52 -14.02
N TRP A 156 -6.02 9.81 -14.19
CA TRP A 156 -5.11 10.06 -13.09
C TRP A 156 -4.31 11.33 -13.34
N ASN A 157 -4.42 12.29 -12.43
CA ASN A 157 -3.51 13.43 -12.36
C ASN A 157 -2.26 13.08 -11.53
N ILE A 158 -1.15 12.91 -12.23
CA ILE A 158 0.15 12.55 -11.67
C ILE A 158 0.77 13.77 -11.00
N VAL A 159 1.05 13.66 -9.71
CA VAL A 159 1.78 14.66 -8.94
C VAL A 159 2.92 14.04 -8.17
N THR A 160 3.98 14.80 -7.92
CA THR A 160 5.14 14.34 -7.16
C THR A 160 5.11 14.76 -5.70
N SER A 161 4.10 15.55 -5.28
CA SER A 161 4.03 16.20 -3.96
C SER A 161 5.25 17.06 -3.62
N TRP A 162 5.08 18.01 -2.71
CA TRP A 162 6.16 18.96 -2.39
C TRP A 162 6.13 19.51 -0.96
N LYS A 163 5.03 19.34 -0.23
CA LYS A 163 4.87 19.90 1.11
C LYS A 163 5.66 19.09 2.13
N ALA A 164 6.56 19.75 2.87
CA ALA A 164 7.30 19.12 3.96
C ALA A 164 6.36 18.50 5.00
N SER A 165 5.25 19.18 5.32
CA SER A 165 4.24 18.67 6.25
C SER A 165 3.63 17.32 5.85
N ALA A 166 3.48 17.06 4.54
CA ALA A 166 3.01 15.77 4.05
C ALA A 166 4.05 14.65 4.27
N SER A 167 5.32 14.92 3.91
CA SER A 167 6.42 13.98 4.14
C SER A 167 6.58 13.65 5.62
N THR A 168 6.56 14.66 6.50
CA THR A 168 6.60 14.49 7.96
C THR A 168 5.42 13.65 8.46
N ALA A 169 4.19 13.94 8.02
CA ALA A 169 3.01 13.21 8.45
C ALA A 169 3.02 11.73 8.04
N LEU A 170 3.68 11.40 6.92
CA LEU A 170 3.82 10.04 6.40
C LEU A 170 5.08 9.31 6.91
N GLY A 171 5.94 9.99 7.67
CA GLY A 171 7.20 9.43 8.15
C GLY A 171 8.24 9.20 7.05
N LEU A 172 8.20 10.02 5.99
CA LEU A 172 9.10 9.93 4.83
C LEU A 172 10.00 11.18 4.74
N PRO A 173 11.22 11.07 4.19
CA PRO A 173 12.03 12.24 3.90
C PRO A 173 11.39 13.09 2.79
N LEU A 174 11.61 14.41 2.84
CA LEU A 174 11.29 15.27 1.70
C LEU A 174 12.36 15.08 0.63
N VAL A 175 11.96 14.59 -0.54
CA VAL A 175 12.86 14.41 -1.68
C VAL A 175 12.96 15.71 -2.49
N GLU A 176 14.18 16.01 -2.94
CA GLU A 176 14.52 17.16 -3.77
C GLU A 176 13.72 17.21 -5.08
N HIS A 177 13.41 18.43 -5.53
CA HIS A 177 12.43 18.69 -6.59
C HIS A 177 12.65 17.87 -7.87
N ASP A 178 13.85 17.91 -8.46
CA ASP A 178 14.14 17.23 -9.73
C ASP A 178 14.19 15.71 -9.53
N LYS A 179 14.77 15.25 -8.42
CA LYS A 179 14.85 13.82 -8.09
C LYS A 179 13.47 13.18 -7.97
N ARG A 180 12.46 13.92 -7.49
CA ARG A 180 11.07 13.42 -7.46
C ARG A 180 10.53 13.09 -8.85
N TYR A 181 10.92 13.84 -9.89
CA TYR A 181 10.49 13.54 -11.26
C TYR A 181 11.22 12.34 -11.86
N GLU A 182 12.49 12.12 -11.51
CA GLU A 182 13.20 10.89 -11.87
C GLU A 182 12.54 9.65 -11.25
N ILE A 183 12.19 9.74 -9.96
CA ILE A 183 11.45 8.67 -9.27
C ILE A 183 10.09 8.45 -9.93
N ALA A 184 9.37 9.53 -10.26
CA ALA A 184 8.08 9.44 -10.92
C ALA A 184 8.18 8.80 -12.32
N ASP A 185 9.22 9.06 -13.09
CA ASP A 185 9.43 8.40 -14.39
C ASP A 185 9.55 6.88 -14.22
N GLU A 186 10.41 6.43 -13.29
CA GLU A 186 10.55 5.01 -12.98
C GLU A 186 9.24 4.40 -12.48
N TYR A 187 8.51 5.12 -11.62
CA TYR A 187 7.19 4.74 -11.11
C TYR A 187 6.21 4.45 -12.26
N LEU A 188 6.13 5.37 -13.24
CA LEU A 188 5.27 5.20 -14.40
C LEU A 188 5.72 4.04 -15.28
N ARG A 189 7.04 3.82 -15.46
CA ARG A 189 7.56 2.65 -16.17
C ARG A 189 7.20 1.33 -15.47
N VAL A 190 7.20 1.26 -14.14
CA VAL A 190 6.67 0.09 -13.39
C VAL A 190 5.19 -0.12 -13.72
N LEU A 191 4.40 0.94 -13.65
CA LEU A 191 2.96 0.87 -13.92
C LEU A 191 2.64 0.45 -15.36
N TYR A 192 3.36 0.98 -16.36
CA TYR A 192 3.17 0.57 -17.75
C TYR A 192 3.49 -0.91 -17.96
N LYS A 193 4.57 -1.43 -17.36
CA LYS A 193 4.86 -2.87 -17.41
C LYS A 193 3.71 -3.70 -16.83
N LEU A 194 3.09 -3.24 -15.73
CA LEU A 194 1.96 -3.93 -15.10
C LEU A 194 0.68 -3.85 -15.95
N TRP A 195 0.24 -2.64 -16.31
CA TRP A 195 -1.03 -2.41 -17.02
C TRP A 195 -1.01 -2.85 -18.49
N GLU A 196 0.10 -2.62 -19.20
CA GLU A 196 0.20 -2.87 -20.64
C GLU A 196 0.86 -4.22 -20.93
N GLY A 197 1.80 -4.67 -20.08
CA GLY A 197 2.72 -5.77 -20.40
C GLY A 197 2.49 -7.07 -19.67
N SER A 198 1.83 -7.06 -18.52
CA SER A 198 1.67 -8.27 -17.71
C SER A 198 0.62 -9.23 -18.28
N TRP A 199 -0.40 -8.73 -18.97
CA TRP A 199 -1.48 -9.54 -19.55
C TRP A 199 -1.68 -9.19 -21.02
N ALA A 200 -1.77 -10.20 -21.88
CA ALA A 200 -2.18 -10.02 -23.27
C ALA A 200 -3.66 -9.66 -23.39
N ASP A 201 -4.08 -9.09 -24.52
CA ASP A 201 -5.48 -8.68 -24.74
C ASP A 201 -6.47 -9.86 -24.70
N ASP A 202 -6.03 -11.06 -25.08
CA ASP A 202 -6.82 -12.29 -25.16
C ASP A 202 -6.46 -13.31 -24.07
N ALA A 203 -5.79 -12.86 -23.00
CA ALA A 203 -5.38 -13.70 -21.88
C ALA A 203 -6.57 -14.24 -21.08
N LEU A 204 -7.67 -13.49 -20.99
CA LEU A 204 -8.90 -13.92 -20.35
C LEU A 204 -9.72 -14.80 -21.31
N LYS A 205 -10.11 -16.01 -20.87
CA LYS A 205 -10.86 -16.98 -21.68
C LYS A 205 -12.31 -17.15 -21.21
N GLU A 206 -12.52 -17.20 -19.89
CA GLU A 206 -13.83 -17.43 -19.27
C GLU A 206 -14.60 -18.62 -19.86
N ASP A 207 -13.87 -19.69 -20.20
CA ASP A 207 -14.43 -20.86 -20.86
C ASP A 207 -14.95 -21.86 -19.82
N ALA A 208 -16.28 -21.93 -19.73
CA ALA A 208 -16.98 -22.84 -18.83
C ALA A 208 -16.91 -24.32 -19.25
N GLU A 209 -16.69 -24.61 -20.53
CA GLU A 209 -16.60 -25.99 -21.04
C GLU A 209 -15.24 -26.61 -20.71
N THR A 210 -14.16 -25.86 -20.91
CA THR A 210 -12.79 -26.30 -20.60
C THR A 210 -12.39 -26.03 -19.14
N ALA A 211 -13.21 -25.28 -18.40
CA ALA A 211 -12.92 -24.79 -17.05
C ALA A 211 -11.66 -23.91 -16.96
N GLU A 212 -11.33 -23.21 -18.06
CA GLU A 212 -10.20 -22.28 -18.13
C GLU A 212 -10.69 -20.83 -18.01
N TYR A 213 -10.33 -20.15 -16.91
CA TYR A 213 -10.66 -18.74 -16.73
C TYR A 213 -9.71 -17.81 -17.49
N ALA A 214 -8.41 -18.12 -17.50
CA ALA A 214 -7.39 -17.36 -18.21
C ALA A 214 -6.28 -18.29 -18.71
N ASP A 215 -5.63 -17.91 -19.82
CA ASP A 215 -4.50 -18.61 -20.42
C ASP A 215 -3.19 -18.14 -19.77
N PRO A 216 -2.52 -18.97 -18.95
CA PRO A 216 -1.30 -18.58 -18.26
C PRO A 216 -0.13 -18.30 -19.21
N SER A 217 -0.14 -18.82 -20.44
CA SER A 217 0.91 -18.53 -21.44
C SER A 217 0.82 -17.10 -21.99
N ARG A 218 -0.34 -16.46 -21.84
CA ARG A 218 -0.63 -15.08 -22.23
C ARG A 218 -0.53 -14.10 -21.05
N ILE A 219 0.10 -14.53 -19.95
CA ILE A 219 0.33 -13.73 -18.73
C ILE A 219 1.82 -13.79 -18.37
N LYS A 220 2.45 -12.63 -18.20
CA LYS A 220 3.87 -12.46 -17.88
C LYS A 220 4.04 -11.86 -16.48
N THR A 221 4.97 -12.42 -15.71
CA THR A 221 5.49 -11.78 -14.50
C THR A 221 6.29 -10.55 -14.91
N VAL A 222 5.97 -9.40 -14.33
CA VAL A 222 6.76 -8.18 -14.48
C VAL A 222 7.94 -8.27 -13.55
N HIS A 223 9.14 -8.20 -14.13
CA HIS A 223 10.40 -8.06 -13.40
C HIS A 223 10.91 -6.62 -13.60
N HIS A 224 10.93 -5.84 -12.52
CA HIS A 224 11.46 -4.48 -12.50
C HIS A 224 12.42 -4.33 -11.33
N HIS A 225 13.70 -4.10 -11.64
CA HIS A 225 14.76 -3.82 -10.67
C HIS A 225 15.44 -2.53 -11.11
N GLY A 226 14.88 -1.40 -10.67
CA GLY A 226 15.37 -0.06 -10.97
C GLY A 226 15.99 0.60 -9.73
N ASP A 227 16.41 1.86 -9.85
CA ASP A 227 17.08 2.56 -8.76
C ASP A 227 16.15 2.78 -7.55
N ASN A 228 14.85 2.92 -7.79
CA ASN A 228 13.87 3.31 -6.77
C ASN A 228 12.84 2.22 -6.46
N PHE A 229 12.54 1.33 -7.42
CA PHE A 229 11.53 0.29 -7.27
C PHE A 229 12.06 -1.09 -7.66
N HIS A 230 11.77 -2.06 -6.79
CA HIS A 230 12.10 -3.48 -6.99
C HIS A 230 10.80 -4.28 -6.88
N LEU A 231 10.41 -4.93 -7.97
CA LEU A 231 9.15 -5.62 -8.10
C LEU A 231 9.27 -6.83 -9.02
N ASP A 232 8.90 -7.99 -8.48
CA ASP A 232 8.66 -9.22 -9.23
C ASP A 232 7.20 -9.65 -8.99
N GLY A 233 6.35 -9.54 -10.01
CA GLY A 233 4.95 -9.92 -9.86
C GLY A 233 4.14 -9.83 -11.14
N VAL A 234 3.14 -10.70 -11.23
CA VAL A 234 2.06 -10.56 -12.23
C VAL A 234 1.13 -9.44 -11.76
N HIS A 235 0.64 -8.60 -12.67
CA HIS A 235 -0.43 -7.66 -12.33
C HIS A 235 -1.67 -8.45 -11.91
N ILE A 236 -2.23 -8.15 -10.74
CA ILE A 236 -3.25 -9.01 -10.12
C ILE A 236 -4.62 -8.93 -10.81
N LEU A 237 -4.83 -7.94 -11.68
CA LEU A 237 -6.11 -7.71 -12.36
C LEU A 237 -5.93 -7.85 -13.88
N ASP A 238 -6.93 -8.42 -14.54
CA ASP A 238 -7.01 -8.55 -15.99
C ASP A 238 -7.08 -7.16 -16.68
N PRO A 239 -6.79 -7.08 -17.99
CA PRO A 239 -6.80 -5.82 -18.74
C PRO A 239 -8.11 -5.04 -18.61
N SER A 240 -8.04 -3.84 -18.03
CA SER A 240 -9.19 -2.92 -17.96
C SER A 240 -9.44 -2.23 -19.30
N PRO A 241 -10.62 -1.62 -19.54
CA PRO A 241 -10.98 -1.07 -20.85
C PRO A 241 -9.96 -0.09 -21.46
N GLN A 242 -9.29 0.71 -20.62
CA GLN A 242 -8.22 1.62 -21.06
C GLN A 242 -6.81 1.07 -20.82
N ARG A 243 -6.67 -0.04 -20.07
CA ARG A 243 -5.43 -0.51 -19.42
C ARG A 243 -4.81 0.58 -18.53
N THR A 244 -3.96 1.42 -19.09
CA THR A 244 -3.49 2.65 -18.43
C THR A 244 -4.63 3.70 -18.40
N PRO A 245 -4.97 4.27 -17.23
CA PRO A 245 -5.97 5.34 -17.15
C PRO A 245 -5.53 6.59 -17.92
N PHE A 246 -6.45 7.50 -18.26
CA PHE A 246 -6.08 8.73 -18.96
C PHE A 246 -5.13 9.59 -18.09
N LEU A 247 -3.93 9.89 -18.59
CA LEU A 247 -2.88 10.51 -17.79
C LEU A 247 -2.90 12.04 -17.87
N PHE A 248 -3.28 12.66 -16.77
CA PHE A 248 -3.08 14.08 -16.51
C PHE A 248 -1.77 14.34 -15.75
N GLN A 249 -1.22 15.55 -15.88
CA GLN A 249 -0.08 16.03 -15.11
C GLN A 249 -0.19 17.55 -14.93
N ALA A 250 0.45 18.14 -13.92
CA ALA A 250 0.34 19.58 -13.62
C ALA A 250 1.67 20.34 -13.39
N GLY A 251 2.81 19.69 -13.57
CA GLY A 251 4.13 20.26 -13.31
C GLY A 251 4.67 21.05 -14.50
N THR A 252 4.91 22.36 -14.30
CA THR A 252 5.35 23.29 -15.36
C THR A 252 6.81 23.75 -15.22
N SER A 253 7.58 23.18 -14.30
CA SER A 253 9.04 23.38 -14.22
C SER A 253 9.74 22.70 -15.39
N PRO A 254 11.03 22.97 -15.70
CA PRO A 254 11.74 22.26 -16.76
C PRO A 254 11.69 20.73 -16.62
N ALA A 255 11.91 20.20 -15.41
CA ALA A 255 11.74 18.78 -15.11
C ALA A 255 10.27 18.33 -15.28
N GLY A 256 9.31 19.15 -14.86
CA GLY A 256 7.89 18.89 -15.04
C GLY A 256 7.44 18.84 -16.49
N ILE A 257 7.95 19.73 -17.36
CA ILE A 257 7.69 19.74 -18.80
C ILE A 257 8.32 18.51 -19.46
N ALA A 258 9.57 18.18 -19.11
CA ALA A 258 10.23 16.98 -19.62
C ALA A 258 9.45 15.69 -19.26
N PHE A 259 8.97 15.59 -18.01
CA PHE A 259 8.13 14.49 -17.56
C PHE A 259 6.76 14.49 -18.24
N GLY A 260 6.07 15.63 -18.28
CA GLY A 260 4.74 15.78 -18.89
C GLY A 260 4.76 15.46 -20.38
N THR A 261 5.77 15.90 -21.12
CA THR A 261 5.91 15.57 -22.54
C THR A 261 6.22 14.10 -22.78
N ALA A 262 6.83 13.38 -21.83
CA ALA A 262 7.02 11.94 -21.92
C ALA A 262 5.74 11.12 -21.62
N HIS A 263 4.95 11.53 -20.61
CA HIS A 263 3.89 10.69 -20.02
C HIS A 263 2.46 11.23 -20.10
N ALA A 264 2.27 12.55 -20.24
CA ALA A 264 0.94 13.12 -20.12
C ALA A 264 0.17 13.01 -21.43
N GLU A 265 -1.14 12.78 -21.29
CA GLU A 265 -2.16 12.93 -22.32
C GLU A 265 -2.93 14.25 -22.14
N GLY A 266 -2.99 14.76 -20.90
CA GLY A 266 -3.47 16.09 -20.57
C GLY A 266 -2.53 16.82 -19.60
N ILE A 267 -2.25 18.10 -19.83
CA ILE A 267 -1.47 18.94 -18.92
C ILE A 267 -2.35 20.06 -18.36
N PHE A 268 -2.52 20.05 -17.04
CA PHE A 268 -3.15 21.11 -16.28
C PHE A 268 -2.15 22.26 -16.06
N VAL A 269 -2.54 23.48 -16.41
CA VAL A 269 -1.71 24.68 -16.26
C VAL A 269 -2.46 25.82 -15.58
N SER A 270 -1.72 26.72 -14.92
CA SER A 270 -2.27 27.97 -14.40
C SER A 270 -1.55 29.16 -15.02
N ALA A 271 -2.33 30.16 -15.41
CA ALA A 271 -1.88 31.42 -15.96
C ALA A 271 -2.96 32.48 -15.77
N ILE A 272 -2.55 33.74 -15.62
CA ILE A 272 -3.47 34.88 -15.46
C ILE A 272 -4.03 35.40 -16.81
N SER A 273 -3.37 35.11 -17.93
CA SER A 273 -3.78 35.53 -19.28
C SER A 273 -3.28 34.52 -20.34
N PRO A 274 -3.92 34.45 -21.52
CA PRO A 274 -3.46 33.56 -22.58
C PRO A 274 -2.11 33.96 -23.13
N GLU A 275 -1.79 35.26 -23.20
CA GLU A 275 -0.47 35.76 -23.61
C GLU A 275 0.65 35.23 -22.69
N ALA A 276 0.40 35.17 -21.38
CA ALA A 276 1.35 34.63 -20.41
C ALA A 276 1.45 33.09 -20.46
N LEU A 277 0.50 32.42 -21.10
CA LEU A 277 0.51 30.95 -21.25
C LEU A 277 1.10 30.50 -22.59
N ALA A 278 0.88 31.25 -23.67
CA ALA A 278 1.24 30.87 -25.03
C ALA A 278 2.70 30.42 -25.20
N PRO A 279 3.72 31.12 -24.65
CA PRO A 279 5.12 30.66 -24.75
C PRO A 279 5.34 29.30 -24.11
N ARG A 280 4.69 29.02 -22.97
CA ARG A 280 4.82 27.74 -22.26
C ARG A 280 4.16 26.60 -23.05
N VAL A 281 2.98 26.83 -23.63
CA VAL A 281 2.31 25.85 -24.49
C VAL A 281 3.16 25.53 -25.70
N LYS A 282 3.70 26.56 -26.37
CA LYS A 282 4.65 26.39 -27.47
C LYS A 282 5.83 25.50 -27.08
N THR A 283 6.48 25.76 -25.93
CA THR A 283 7.57 24.91 -25.43
C THR A 283 7.13 23.46 -25.21
N ILE A 284 5.98 23.22 -24.59
CA ILE A 284 5.45 21.86 -24.37
C ILE A 284 5.25 21.13 -25.71
N ARG A 285 4.65 21.80 -26.70
CA ARG A 285 4.41 21.24 -28.04
C ARG A 285 5.74 20.92 -28.76
N GLU A 286 6.72 21.81 -28.69
CA GLU A 286 8.04 21.61 -29.28
C GLU A 286 8.81 20.46 -28.61
N GLU A 287 8.78 20.36 -27.29
CA GLU A 287 9.41 19.26 -26.54
C GLU A 287 8.73 17.91 -26.80
N ALA A 288 7.41 17.88 -26.97
CA ALA A 288 6.69 16.68 -27.40
C ALA A 288 7.16 16.23 -28.80
N ALA A 289 7.25 17.16 -29.76
CA ALA A 289 7.75 16.87 -31.11
C ALA A 289 9.17 16.30 -31.10
N LYS A 290 10.08 16.91 -30.32
CA LYS A 290 11.47 16.44 -30.18
C LYS A 290 11.57 15.00 -29.66
N ARG A 291 10.57 14.55 -28.91
CA ARG A 291 10.48 13.18 -28.36
C ARG A 291 9.79 12.19 -29.31
N GLY A 292 9.39 12.63 -30.50
CA GLY A 292 8.67 11.80 -31.47
C GLY A 292 7.19 11.60 -31.15
N ARG A 293 6.61 12.42 -30.26
CA ARG A 293 5.17 12.46 -30.02
C ARG A 293 4.51 13.48 -30.92
N ASP A 294 3.29 13.19 -31.36
CA ASP A 294 2.43 14.20 -31.96
C ASP A 294 2.17 15.32 -30.93
N PRO A 295 2.54 16.58 -31.20
CA PRO A 295 2.29 17.68 -30.28
C PRO A 295 0.82 17.80 -29.89
N ALA A 296 -0.11 17.47 -30.78
CA ALA A 296 -1.55 17.53 -30.54
C ALA A 296 -2.08 16.38 -29.65
N SER A 297 -1.24 15.36 -29.38
CA SER A 297 -1.55 14.26 -28.45
C SER A 297 -1.45 14.64 -26.97
N ILE A 298 -1.09 15.89 -26.63
CA ILE A 298 -1.04 16.38 -25.25
C ILE A 298 -2.06 17.50 -25.10
N LYS A 299 -3.21 17.25 -24.49
CA LYS A 299 -4.25 18.28 -24.34
C LYS A 299 -3.90 19.28 -23.24
N ILE A 300 -4.00 20.59 -23.49
CA ILE A 300 -3.69 21.62 -22.49
C ILE A 300 -4.98 22.18 -21.89
N PHE A 301 -5.04 22.17 -20.55
CA PHE A 301 -6.19 22.62 -19.77
C PHE A 301 -5.77 23.72 -18.78
N PRO A 302 -5.90 25.02 -19.09
CA PRO A 302 -5.83 26.08 -18.09
C PRO A 302 -6.96 25.99 -17.05
N LEU A 303 -6.68 26.45 -15.82
CA LEU A 303 -7.72 26.82 -14.86
C LEU A 303 -8.50 28.04 -15.36
N LEU A 304 -9.82 28.02 -15.18
CA LEU A 304 -10.67 29.21 -15.31
C LEU A 304 -11.82 29.14 -14.30
N THR A 305 -12.09 30.22 -13.58
CA THR A 305 -13.20 30.29 -12.61
C THR A 305 -14.22 31.33 -13.08
N PRO A 306 -15.37 30.93 -13.64
CA PRO A 306 -16.36 31.88 -14.14
C PRO A 306 -17.42 32.23 -13.08
N ILE A 307 -17.93 33.45 -13.18
CA ILE A 307 -19.18 33.91 -12.54
C ILE A 307 -20.10 34.36 -13.68
N ILE A 308 -21.15 33.57 -13.91
CA ILE A 308 -22.01 33.73 -15.10
C ILE A 308 -23.38 34.21 -14.66
N GLY A 309 -23.86 35.30 -15.25
CA GLY A 309 -25.23 35.78 -15.13
C GLY A 309 -25.92 35.77 -16.48
N ARG A 310 -27.25 35.74 -16.54
CA ARG A 310 -27.99 35.93 -17.80
C ARG A 310 -27.81 37.34 -18.36
N THR A 311 -27.47 38.28 -17.47
CA THR A 311 -27.14 39.68 -17.77
C THR A 311 -25.83 40.07 -17.08
N GLU A 312 -25.21 41.15 -17.52
CA GLU A 312 -24.02 41.69 -16.85
C GLU A 312 -24.33 42.12 -15.41
N GLU A 313 -25.54 42.64 -15.17
CA GLU A 313 -26.03 43.01 -13.85
C GLU A 313 -26.11 41.79 -12.93
N GLU A 314 -26.71 40.69 -13.38
CA GLU A 314 -26.79 39.44 -12.60
C GLU A 314 -25.39 38.86 -12.30
N ALA A 315 -24.49 38.88 -13.29
CA ALA A 315 -23.12 38.40 -13.10
C ALA A 315 -22.38 39.25 -12.06
N LYS A 316 -22.57 40.57 -12.11
CA LYS A 316 -22.01 41.51 -11.14
C LYS A 316 -22.60 41.31 -9.74
N GLU A 317 -23.90 41.11 -9.62
CA GLU A 317 -24.55 40.81 -8.32
C GLU A 317 -24.00 39.53 -7.69
N LYS A 318 -23.81 38.46 -8.49
CA LYS A 318 -23.17 37.22 -8.03
C LYS A 318 -21.73 37.46 -7.57
N TYR A 319 -20.97 38.29 -8.28
CA TYR A 319 -19.60 38.66 -7.89
C TYR A 319 -19.57 39.47 -6.59
N GLU A 320 -20.45 40.46 -6.44
CA GLU A 320 -20.56 41.27 -5.21
C GLU A 320 -20.97 40.40 -4.01
N GLU A 321 -21.86 39.42 -4.21
CA GLU A 321 -22.19 38.45 -3.17
C GLU A 321 -20.99 37.57 -2.80
N ALA A 322 -20.23 37.09 -3.79
CA ALA A 322 -19.02 36.32 -3.54
C ALA A 322 -18.00 37.11 -2.70
N LEU A 323 -17.82 38.40 -2.99
CA LEU A 323 -16.92 39.27 -2.23
C LEU A 323 -17.29 39.39 -0.75
N LYS A 324 -18.59 39.37 -0.40
CA LYS A 324 -19.04 39.40 1.01
C LYS A 324 -18.56 38.18 1.81
N HIS A 325 -18.45 37.02 1.14
CA HIS A 325 -18.03 35.77 1.76
C HIS A 325 -16.54 35.43 1.54
N ALA A 326 -15.82 36.19 0.72
CA ALA A 326 -14.39 36.00 0.52
C ALA A 326 -13.63 36.15 1.85
N ASN A 327 -12.66 35.26 2.08
CA ASN A 327 -11.77 35.37 3.23
C ASN A 327 -10.36 35.73 2.77
N PHE A 328 -9.99 36.98 3.05
CA PHE A 328 -8.70 37.55 2.72
C PHE A 328 -7.50 36.78 3.30
N GLU A 329 -7.53 36.46 4.61
CA GLU A 329 -6.42 35.74 5.25
C GLU A 329 -6.28 34.33 4.69
N ALA A 330 -7.39 33.66 4.36
CA ALA A 330 -7.35 32.36 3.72
C ALA A 330 -6.71 32.42 2.32
N GLY A 331 -6.94 33.51 1.57
CA GLY A 331 -6.24 33.78 0.32
C GLY A 331 -4.73 33.96 0.51
N LEU A 332 -4.31 34.69 1.56
CA LEU A 332 -2.89 34.80 1.92
C LEU A 332 -2.28 33.44 2.29
N THR A 333 -2.98 32.63 3.11
CA THR A 333 -2.53 31.27 3.47
C THR A 333 -2.25 30.42 2.24
N PHE A 334 -3.19 30.40 1.30
CA PHE A 334 -3.04 29.62 0.07
C PHE A 334 -1.89 30.12 -0.81
N TRP A 335 -1.80 31.43 -1.01
CA TRP A 335 -0.76 32.02 -1.85
C TRP A 335 0.62 31.81 -1.25
N SER A 336 0.80 32.13 0.04
CA SER A 336 2.08 31.95 0.74
C SER A 336 2.53 30.51 0.76
N GLY A 337 1.59 29.58 0.95
CA GLY A 337 1.89 28.16 0.86
C GLY A 337 2.35 27.74 -0.53
N SER A 338 1.64 28.20 -1.57
CA SER A 338 1.95 27.85 -2.97
C SER A 338 3.24 28.50 -3.48
N SER A 339 3.54 29.72 -3.04
CA SER A 339 4.72 30.48 -3.45
C SER A 339 5.95 30.17 -2.61
N GLY A 340 5.77 29.70 -1.37
CA GLY A 340 6.82 29.58 -0.37
C GLY A 340 7.20 30.90 0.31
N ILE A 341 6.52 32.02 -0.02
CA ILE A 341 6.79 33.36 0.54
C ILE A 341 5.78 33.65 1.65
N ASP A 342 6.23 33.89 2.87
CA ASP A 342 5.36 34.27 3.99
C ASP A 342 4.97 35.75 3.90
N LEU A 343 3.74 36.03 3.41
CA LEU A 343 3.24 37.39 3.26
C LEU A 343 2.94 38.09 4.59
N SER A 344 3.00 37.38 5.73
CA SER A 344 2.84 38.00 7.04
C SER A 344 4.04 38.87 7.45
N GLN A 345 5.16 38.74 6.72
CA GLN A 345 6.38 39.51 6.96
C GLN A 345 6.35 40.90 6.30
N PHE A 346 5.35 41.20 5.49
CA PHE A 346 5.20 42.45 4.75
C PHE A 346 4.03 43.28 5.28
N ASP A 347 4.11 44.60 5.18
CA ASP A 347 2.95 45.46 5.42
C ASP A 347 1.85 45.16 4.39
N LEU A 348 0.58 45.14 4.83
CA LEU A 348 -0.55 44.75 3.99
C LEU A 348 -0.72 45.61 2.74
N ASP A 349 -0.30 46.87 2.80
CA ASP A 349 -0.45 47.84 1.72
C ASP A 349 0.89 48.17 1.03
N GLN A 350 1.98 47.51 1.45
CA GLN A 350 3.26 47.56 0.74
C GLN A 350 3.20 46.71 -0.54
N GLU A 351 3.61 47.31 -1.65
CA GLU A 351 3.77 46.60 -2.92
C GLU A 351 4.92 45.59 -2.84
N ILE A 352 4.67 44.33 -3.19
CA ILE A 352 5.67 43.26 -3.26
C ILE A 352 6.32 43.28 -4.64
N ARG A 353 7.64 43.52 -4.67
CA ARG A 353 8.41 43.52 -5.92
C ARG A 353 9.21 42.21 -6.04
N PRO A 354 9.55 41.78 -7.26
CA PRO A 354 10.42 40.62 -7.48
C PRO A 354 11.76 40.69 -6.73
N THR A 355 12.27 41.89 -6.43
CA THR A 355 13.49 42.12 -5.65
C THR A 355 13.36 41.85 -4.17
N ASP A 356 12.13 41.81 -3.65
CA ASP A 356 11.85 41.75 -2.21
C ASP A 356 11.74 40.31 -1.71
N VAL A 357 11.93 39.32 -2.60
CA VAL A 357 11.72 37.89 -2.34
C VAL A 357 12.98 37.09 -2.67
N THR A 358 13.39 36.20 -1.75
CA THR A 358 14.49 35.25 -2.00
C THR A 358 13.98 34.08 -2.84
N VAL A 359 14.64 33.85 -3.97
CA VAL A 359 14.18 32.89 -4.99
C VAL A 359 14.68 31.49 -4.66
N ASP A 360 13.75 30.62 -4.24
CA ASP A 360 13.90 29.16 -4.32
C ASP A 360 13.19 28.66 -5.60
N ALA A 361 13.45 27.43 -6.05
CA ALA A 361 12.90 26.85 -7.29
C ALA A 361 11.34 26.83 -7.34
N ARG A 362 10.67 27.05 -6.19
CA ARG A 362 9.22 27.15 -6.02
C ARG A 362 8.58 28.38 -6.67
N VAL A 363 9.35 29.42 -7.02
CA VAL A 363 8.82 30.79 -7.24
C VAL A 363 8.73 31.19 -8.73
N HIS A 364 9.12 30.37 -9.71
CA HIS A 364 9.16 30.83 -11.12
C HIS A 364 7.79 31.27 -11.71
N SER A 365 6.70 30.55 -11.41
CA SER A 365 5.34 30.95 -11.84
C SER A 365 4.83 32.17 -11.07
N THR A 366 5.15 32.26 -9.78
CA THR A 366 4.78 33.38 -8.90
C THR A 366 5.49 34.68 -9.28
N LEU A 367 6.78 34.64 -9.62
CA LEU A 367 7.52 35.80 -10.13
C LEU A 367 6.92 36.31 -11.44
N THR A 368 6.47 35.42 -12.31
CA THR A 368 5.80 35.79 -13.57
C THR A 368 4.48 36.54 -13.30
N HIS A 369 3.72 36.14 -12.26
CA HIS A 369 2.52 36.86 -11.85
C HIS A 369 2.85 38.24 -11.26
N LEU A 370 3.85 38.34 -10.38
CA LEU A 370 4.29 39.60 -9.77
C LEU A 370 4.87 40.59 -10.80
N GLN A 371 5.42 40.09 -11.91
CA GLN A 371 5.94 40.89 -13.02
C GLN A 371 4.85 41.35 -14.00
N HIS A 372 3.67 40.72 -14.00
CA HIS A 372 2.60 41.09 -14.89
C HIS A 372 1.80 42.25 -14.30
N THR A 373 1.81 43.38 -15.00
CA THR A 373 1.05 44.58 -14.65
C THR A 373 0.22 45.02 -15.85
N SER A 374 -1.01 45.43 -15.60
CA SER A 374 -1.96 45.97 -16.56
C SER A 374 -2.79 47.05 -15.84
N PRO A 375 -3.33 48.07 -16.51
CA PRO A 375 -4.23 49.05 -15.88
C PRO A 375 -5.37 48.43 -15.07
N ASP A 376 -5.79 47.21 -15.43
CA ASP A 376 -6.87 46.46 -14.77
C ASP A 376 -6.40 45.56 -13.62
N ILE A 377 -5.09 45.43 -13.39
CA ILE A 377 -4.51 44.62 -12.30
C ILE A 377 -4.04 45.57 -11.19
N PRO A 378 -4.60 45.48 -9.97
CA PRO A 378 -4.18 46.32 -8.87
C PRO A 378 -2.73 46.01 -8.46
N ALA A 379 -2.05 46.98 -7.82
CA ALA A 379 -0.70 46.76 -7.29
C ALA A 379 -0.65 45.52 -6.40
N TRP A 380 0.41 44.72 -6.53
CA TRP A 380 0.60 43.45 -5.83
C TRP A 380 0.98 43.66 -4.35
N THR A 381 0.06 44.22 -3.56
CA THR A 381 0.17 44.28 -2.10
C THR A 381 -0.38 43.00 -1.48
N PRO A 382 0.05 42.58 -0.27
CA PRO A 382 -0.57 41.44 0.40
C PRO A 382 -2.10 41.57 0.47
N ARG A 383 -2.63 42.78 0.73
CA ARG A 383 -4.09 43.05 0.74
C ARG A 383 -4.77 42.70 -0.58
N ASN A 384 -4.17 43.05 -1.70
CA ASN A 384 -4.75 42.78 -3.02
C ASN A 384 -4.57 41.31 -3.40
N ILE A 385 -3.41 40.71 -3.11
CA ILE A 385 -3.13 39.29 -3.33
C ILE A 385 -4.17 38.43 -2.60
N GLY A 386 -4.33 38.61 -1.29
CA GLY A 386 -5.26 37.77 -0.53
C GLY A 386 -6.72 37.92 -0.98
N LYS A 387 -7.14 39.11 -1.43
CA LYS A 387 -8.50 39.34 -1.98
C LYS A 387 -8.68 38.65 -3.33
N TRP A 388 -7.67 38.76 -4.20
CA TRP A 388 -7.68 38.13 -5.52
C TRP A 388 -7.74 36.61 -5.40
N ILE A 389 -6.83 36.02 -4.61
CA ILE A 389 -6.71 34.58 -4.41
C ILE A 389 -7.92 33.99 -3.69
N ALA A 390 -8.62 34.78 -2.87
CA ALA A 390 -9.82 34.32 -2.17
C ALA A 390 -10.96 33.88 -3.11
N LEU A 391 -10.95 34.28 -4.39
CA LEU A 391 -11.94 33.90 -5.39
C LEU A 391 -11.25 33.37 -6.65
N GLY A 392 -11.20 32.04 -6.80
CA GLY A 392 -10.62 31.40 -7.99
C GLY A 392 -9.12 31.10 -7.92
N ALA A 393 -8.50 31.23 -6.74
CA ALA A 393 -7.09 30.92 -6.48
C ALA A 393 -6.15 31.60 -7.49
N ASN A 394 -5.19 30.85 -8.07
CA ASN A 394 -4.17 31.38 -9.00
C ASN A 394 -4.64 31.44 -10.47
N GLY A 395 -5.94 31.19 -10.72
CA GLY A 395 -6.52 31.23 -12.06
C GLY A 395 -7.18 32.57 -12.38
N PRO A 396 -7.56 32.80 -13.65
CA PRO A 396 -8.35 33.95 -14.04
C PRO A 396 -9.78 33.81 -13.49
N LEU A 397 -10.22 34.83 -12.76
CA LEU A 397 -11.61 35.03 -12.38
C LEU A 397 -12.31 35.83 -13.48
N SER A 398 -13.38 35.28 -14.06
CA SER A 398 -14.07 35.91 -15.19
C SER A 398 -15.54 36.15 -14.85
N VAL A 399 -16.01 37.39 -15.00
CA VAL A 399 -17.38 37.80 -14.65
C VAL A 399 -18.09 38.33 -15.90
N GLY A 400 -19.24 37.76 -16.23
CA GLY A 400 -20.06 38.26 -17.32
C GLY A 400 -21.17 37.33 -17.80
N THR A 401 -21.70 37.64 -18.99
CA THR A 401 -22.71 36.80 -19.66
C THR A 401 -22.08 35.58 -20.33
N PRO A 402 -22.88 34.57 -20.73
CA PRO A 402 -22.38 33.39 -21.43
C PRO A 402 -21.58 33.73 -22.68
N GLU A 403 -22.00 34.75 -23.43
CA GLU A 403 -21.34 35.19 -24.65
C GLU A 403 -19.93 35.71 -24.36
N LYS A 404 -19.80 36.55 -23.32
CA LYS A 404 -18.52 37.12 -22.92
C LYS A 404 -17.56 36.08 -22.38
N ILE A 405 -18.07 35.10 -21.64
CA ILE A 405 -17.25 33.98 -21.18
C ILE A 405 -16.85 33.09 -22.37
N ALA A 406 -17.75 32.82 -23.31
CA ALA A 406 -17.42 32.08 -24.53
C ALA A 406 -16.38 32.81 -25.41
N ASP A 407 -16.50 34.13 -25.57
CA ASP A 407 -15.50 34.98 -26.26
C ASP A 407 -14.12 34.83 -25.61
N LEU A 408 -14.10 34.82 -24.27
CA LEU A 408 -12.86 34.60 -23.53
C LEU A 408 -12.29 33.22 -23.80
N LEU A 409 -13.09 32.14 -23.74
CA LEU A 409 -12.61 30.79 -24.01
C LEU A 409 -12.04 30.66 -25.44
N GLU A 410 -12.71 31.23 -26.44
CA GLU A 410 -12.20 31.29 -27.82
C GLU A 410 -10.85 32.02 -27.88
N ARG A 411 -10.74 33.18 -27.22
CA ARG A 411 -9.47 33.92 -27.16
C ARG A 411 -8.35 33.10 -26.54
N TRP A 412 -8.62 32.33 -25.48
CA TRP A 412 -7.62 31.44 -24.89
C TRP A 412 -7.18 30.34 -25.87
N VAL A 413 -8.12 29.76 -26.62
CA VAL A 413 -7.83 28.77 -27.67
C VAL A 413 -6.97 29.39 -28.77
N ASP A 414 -7.36 30.55 -29.29
CA ASP A 414 -6.69 31.19 -30.43
C ASP A 414 -5.29 31.72 -30.08
N VAL A 415 -5.12 32.31 -28.90
CA VAL A 415 -3.86 32.94 -28.49
C VAL A 415 -2.88 31.95 -27.88
N ALA A 416 -3.35 31.03 -27.05
CA ALA A 416 -2.49 30.14 -26.26
C ALA A 416 -2.48 28.68 -26.74
N ASP A 417 -3.25 28.33 -27.77
CA ASP A 417 -3.39 26.96 -28.30
C ASP A 417 -3.80 25.92 -27.23
N VAL A 418 -4.72 26.32 -26.35
CA VAL A 418 -5.28 25.39 -25.35
C VAL A 418 -6.35 24.49 -25.98
N ASP A 419 -6.63 23.34 -25.37
CA ASP A 419 -7.59 22.34 -25.89
C ASP A 419 -8.87 22.28 -25.06
N GLY A 420 -8.85 22.86 -23.86
CA GLY A 420 -9.94 22.78 -22.92
C GLY A 420 -9.69 23.59 -21.67
N PHE A 421 -10.54 23.42 -20.66
CA PHE A 421 -10.46 24.17 -19.41
C PHE A 421 -10.80 23.29 -18.22
N ASN A 422 -10.01 23.43 -17.15
CA ASN A 422 -10.41 23.00 -15.81
C ASN A 422 -11.25 24.13 -15.20
N ILE A 423 -12.56 23.94 -15.15
CA ILE A 423 -13.53 24.93 -14.66
C ILE A 423 -13.60 24.87 -13.13
N GLY A 424 -13.11 25.90 -12.48
CA GLY A 424 -13.24 26.10 -11.03
C GLY A 424 -14.63 26.63 -10.63
N TYR A 425 -14.87 26.75 -9.33
CA TYR A 425 -16.15 27.22 -8.80
C TYR A 425 -15.97 28.31 -7.74
N ILE A 426 -16.96 29.20 -7.64
CA ILE A 426 -17.13 30.13 -6.50
C ILE A 426 -17.94 29.45 -5.40
N ILE A 427 -19.15 29.02 -5.73
CA ILE A 427 -20.00 28.16 -4.89
C ILE A 427 -20.25 26.83 -5.58
N SER A 428 -20.36 25.75 -4.82
CA SER A 428 -20.65 24.42 -5.36
C SER A 428 -21.99 23.86 -4.86
N PRO A 429 -22.86 23.30 -5.73
CA PRO A 429 -22.65 23.10 -7.17
C PRO A 429 -23.01 24.31 -8.05
N GLY A 430 -23.51 25.42 -7.49
CA GLY A 430 -24.12 26.52 -8.25
C GLY A 430 -23.29 27.08 -9.42
N SER A 431 -21.96 27.17 -9.30
CA SER A 431 -21.12 27.63 -10.42
C SER A 431 -21.10 26.63 -11.59
N PHE A 432 -21.16 25.33 -11.29
CA PHE A 432 -21.27 24.30 -12.31
C PHE A 432 -22.66 24.31 -12.95
N GLU A 433 -23.72 24.52 -12.17
CA GLU A 433 -25.08 24.69 -12.70
C GLU A 433 -25.15 25.85 -13.70
N ASP A 434 -24.58 27.01 -13.35
CA ASP A 434 -24.49 28.17 -14.24
C ASP A 434 -23.75 27.85 -15.56
N VAL A 435 -22.65 27.10 -15.50
CA VAL A 435 -21.92 26.68 -16.70
C VAL A 435 -22.78 25.75 -17.57
N VAL A 436 -23.45 24.76 -16.97
CA VAL A 436 -24.30 23.81 -17.68
C VAL A 436 -25.52 24.48 -18.31
N GLU A 437 -26.16 25.40 -17.59
CA GLU A 437 -27.42 26.02 -18.03
C GLU A 437 -27.22 27.21 -18.96
N LEU A 438 -26.10 27.93 -18.83
CA LEU A 438 -25.89 29.19 -19.52
C LEU A 438 -24.75 29.10 -20.55
N LEU A 439 -23.58 28.58 -20.16
CA LEU A 439 -22.40 28.59 -21.03
C LEU A 439 -22.40 27.45 -22.06
N VAL A 440 -22.73 26.22 -21.65
CA VAL A 440 -22.74 25.05 -22.56
C VAL A 440 -23.64 25.29 -23.79
N PRO A 441 -24.89 25.81 -23.66
CA PRO A 441 -25.70 26.14 -24.83
C PRO A 441 -25.04 27.15 -25.77
N GLU A 442 -24.35 28.15 -25.23
CA GLU A 442 -23.65 29.16 -26.04
C GLU A 442 -22.45 28.57 -26.78
N LEU A 443 -21.66 27.71 -26.12
CA LEU A 443 -20.54 27.02 -26.78
C LEU A 443 -21.02 26.06 -27.89
N LYS A 444 -22.15 25.38 -27.68
CA LYS A 444 -22.81 24.56 -28.71
C LYS A 444 -23.28 25.41 -29.88
N ARG A 445 -23.92 26.55 -29.63
CA ARG A 445 -24.36 27.50 -30.66
C ARG A 445 -23.19 27.98 -31.54
N ARG A 446 -22.01 28.12 -30.96
CA ARG A 446 -20.78 28.53 -31.65
C ARG A 446 -20.02 27.39 -32.35
N GLY A 447 -20.48 26.13 -32.21
CA GLY A 447 -19.81 24.95 -32.75
C GLY A 447 -18.47 24.62 -32.08
N LEU A 448 -18.27 25.07 -30.84
CA LEU A 448 -17.05 24.83 -30.04
C LEU A 448 -17.18 23.62 -29.12
N TYR A 449 -18.42 23.23 -28.84
CA TYR A 449 -18.75 22.20 -27.87
C TYR A 449 -19.85 21.31 -28.42
N ASP A 450 -19.71 20.03 -28.18
CA ASP A 450 -20.10 19.04 -29.17
C ASP A 450 -20.31 17.74 -28.37
N PRO A 451 -21.42 17.00 -28.55
CA PRO A 451 -21.83 15.97 -27.60
C PRO A 451 -20.76 14.90 -27.33
N LEU A 452 -20.80 14.33 -26.12
CA LEU A 452 -19.95 13.19 -25.80
C LEU A 452 -20.45 11.94 -26.51
N PRO A 453 -19.56 11.13 -27.11
CA PRO A 453 -19.94 9.81 -27.61
C PRO A 453 -20.51 8.94 -26.49
N GLU A 454 -21.59 8.21 -26.78
CA GLU A 454 -22.19 7.31 -25.81
C GLU A 454 -21.25 6.17 -25.42
N ARG A 455 -21.09 5.95 -24.11
CA ARG A 455 -20.38 4.81 -23.51
C ARG A 455 -18.94 4.62 -23.99
N SER A 456 -18.31 5.66 -24.49
CA SER A 456 -16.89 5.63 -24.85
C SER A 456 -16.00 5.74 -23.61
N THR A 457 -14.77 5.24 -23.69
CA THR A 457 -13.74 5.49 -22.68
C THR A 457 -13.38 6.98 -22.60
N LEU A 458 -12.73 7.42 -21.51
CA LEU A 458 -12.27 8.79 -21.36
C LEU A 458 -11.28 9.16 -22.47
N ARG A 459 -10.36 8.26 -22.81
CA ARG A 459 -9.39 8.46 -23.89
C ARG A 459 -10.04 8.63 -25.26
N GLU A 460 -11.07 7.84 -25.58
CA GLU A 460 -11.82 7.96 -26.84
C GLU A 460 -12.58 9.29 -26.97
N ARG A 461 -12.98 9.92 -25.86
CA ARG A 461 -13.61 11.26 -25.91
C ARG A 461 -12.65 12.35 -26.33
N ILE A 462 -11.37 12.15 -26.03
CA ILE A 462 -10.31 13.10 -26.31
C ILE A 462 -9.73 12.88 -27.71
N TYR A 463 -9.49 11.63 -28.10
CA TYR A 463 -8.81 11.30 -29.36
C TYR A 463 -9.71 10.73 -30.45
N GLY A 464 -10.96 10.38 -30.13
CA GLY A 464 -11.91 9.73 -31.03
C GLY A 464 -12.15 8.25 -30.69
N VAL A 465 -13.34 7.77 -31.07
CA VAL A 465 -13.77 6.38 -30.89
C VAL A 465 -12.78 5.43 -31.59
N GLY A 466 -12.40 4.36 -30.90
CA GLY A 466 -11.37 3.41 -31.35
C GLY A 466 -10.02 3.58 -30.64
N GLN A 467 -9.71 4.77 -30.13
CA GLN A 467 -8.46 5.03 -29.37
C GLN A 467 -8.64 4.77 -27.86
N LYS A 468 -8.98 3.53 -27.47
CA LYS A 468 -9.19 3.18 -26.05
C LYS A 468 -7.90 3.05 -25.23
N GLY A 469 -6.83 2.52 -25.84
CA GLY A 469 -5.51 2.38 -25.22
C GLY A 469 -4.59 3.55 -25.50
N LEU A 470 -3.42 3.59 -24.85
CA LEU A 470 -2.37 4.57 -25.12
C LEU A 470 -2.05 4.64 -26.62
N ARG A 471 -1.82 5.82 -27.18
CA ARG A 471 -1.39 5.99 -28.58
C ARG A 471 -0.02 5.37 -28.81
N ASP A 472 0.28 5.00 -30.05
CA ASP A 472 1.54 4.31 -30.40
C ASP A 472 2.77 5.19 -30.17
N ASP A 473 2.63 6.51 -30.28
CA ASP A 473 3.68 7.49 -30.00
C ASP A 473 3.93 7.72 -28.49
N HIS A 474 3.05 7.23 -27.61
CA HIS A 474 3.19 7.38 -26.17
C HIS A 474 4.23 6.42 -25.58
N LEU A 475 5.06 6.86 -24.64
CA LEU A 475 6.14 6.02 -24.04
C LEU A 475 5.62 4.68 -23.50
N GLY A 476 4.46 4.70 -22.84
CA GLY A 476 3.81 3.50 -22.29
C GLY A 476 3.43 2.43 -23.33
N SER A 477 3.24 2.78 -24.61
CA SER A 477 2.87 1.82 -25.67
C SER A 477 3.95 0.76 -25.92
N ARG A 478 5.21 1.10 -25.60
CA ARG A 478 6.37 0.21 -25.72
C ARG A 478 6.32 -0.98 -24.76
N TYR A 479 5.44 -0.93 -23.77
CA TYR A 479 5.28 -1.98 -22.77
C TYR A 479 4.08 -2.89 -23.05
N ARG A 480 3.33 -2.70 -24.15
CA ARG A 480 2.25 -3.60 -24.54
C ARG A 480 2.75 -5.05 -24.64
N PHE A 481 1.93 -6.01 -24.24
CA PHE A 481 2.31 -7.43 -24.14
C PHE A 481 3.05 -7.99 -25.37
N ASP A 482 2.61 -7.67 -26.59
CA ASP A 482 3.19 -8.16 -27.84
C ASP A 482 4.41 -7.33 -28.33
N VAL A 483 4.52 -6.08 -27.87
CA VAL A 483 5.65 -5.17 -28.18
C VAL A 483 6.79 -5.38 -27.20
N MET A 484 6.45 -5.70 -25.95
CA MET A 484 7.37 -6.22 -24.97
C MET A 484 7.88 -7.55 -25.52
N ALA A 485 8.98 -7.45 -26.29
CA ALA A 485 9.86 -8.57 -26.59
C ALA A 485 9.94 -9.37 -25.31
N PRO A 486 9.83 -10.71 -25.36
CA PRO A 486 9.87 -11.48 -24.15
C PRO A 486 11.06 -10.98 -23.36
N SER A 487 10.83 -10.39 -22.19
CA SER A 487 11.86 -10.34 -21.17
C SER A 487 11.99 -11.77 -20.63
N VAL A 488 12.13 -12.73 -21.54
CA VAL A 488 12.78 -14.00 -21.39
C VAL A 488 14.22 -13.61 -21.71
N ALA A 489 14.97 -13.31 -20.66
CA ALA A 489 16.34 -13.74 -20.70
C ALA A 489 16.30 -15.26 -20.90
N VAL A 490 16.41 -15.73 -22.14
CA VAL A 490 17.08 -17.01 -22.37
C VAL A 490 18.51 -16.71 -21.99
N ALA A 491 18.98 -17.32 -20.91
CA ALA A 491 20.32 -17.16 -20.40
C ALA A 491 21.35 -17.32 -21.54
N PRO A 492 22.16 -16.30 -21.83
CA PRO A 492 23.43 -16.47 -22.50
C PRO A 492 24.52 -16.46 -21.43
N GLU A 493 25.40 -17.45 -21.55
CA GLU A 493 26.57 -17.67 -20.72
C GLU A 493 27.42 -16.41 -20.54
N GLY A 494 27.80 -16.17 -19.28
CA GLY A 494 29.05 -15.55 -18.87
C GLY A 494 29.43 -14.20 -19.46
N THR A 495 29.17 -13.12 -18.72
CA THR A 495 30.20 -12.08 -18.47
C THR A 495 29.99 -11.41 -17.11
N ALA A 496 31.11 -11.30 -16.39
CA ALA A 496 31.36 -11.00 -14.98
C ALA A 496 30.59 -9.84 -14.29
N PRO A 497 30.28 -9.98 -12.99
CA PRO A 497 29.84 -8.88 -12.13
C PRO A 497 31.02 -8.05 -11.58
N VAL A 498 30.81 -6.74 -11.43
CA VAL A 498 31.67 -5.86 -10.61
C VAL A 498 30.85 -5.30 -9.44
N THR A 499 31.38 -5.54 -8.24
CA THR A 499 30.89 -5.38 -6.87
C THR A 499 30.96 -3.97 -6.28
N VAL A 500 30.10 -3.65 -5.30
CA VAL A 500 30.34 -2.71 -4.17
C VAL A 500 29.78 -3.35 -2.88
N PRO A 501 30.48 -3.26 -1.73
CA PRO A 501 30.67 -4.42 -0.85
C PRO A 501 29.56 -4.57 0.20
N VAL A 502 28.84 -5.68 0.11
CA VAL A 502 28.26 -6.34 1.28
C VAL A 502 29.22 -7.47 1.62
N LYS A 503 29.61 -7.61 2.90
CA LYS A 503 30.40 -8.76 3.35
C LYS A 503 29.71 -10.03 2.86
N SER A 504 30.45 -10.76 2.04
CA SER A 504 30.03 -11.95 1.30
C SER A 504 29.31 -12.96 2.18
N VAL A 505 28.07 -13.29 1.83
CA VAL A 505 27.54 -14.64 2.03
C VAL A 505 28.10 -15.49 0.89
N PRO A 506 28.74 -16.65 1.14
CA PRO A 506 29.41 -17.40 0.08
C PRO A 506 28.43 -17.82 -1.01
N GLU A 507 28.82 -17.59 -2.27
CA GLU A 507 28.17 -18.14 -3.45
C GLU A 507 28.24 -19.67 -3.42
N ASN A 508 27.10 -20.33 -3.65
CA ASN A 508 27.09 -21.74 -4.02
C ASN A 508 27.70 -21.85 -5.42
N THR A 509 28.90 -22.40 -5.44
CA THR A 509 29.50 -23.09 -6.56
C THR A 509 28.49 -24.02 -7.24
N THR A 510 28.67 -24.24 -8.55
CA THR A 510 28.09 -25.35 -9.32
C THR A 510 28.65 -26.71 -8.86
N GLU A 511 28.59 -26.96 -7.56
CA GLU A 511 28.58 -28.29 -6.99
C GLU A 511 27.11 -28.69 -6.87
N SER A 512 26.79 -29.95 -7.16
CA SER A 512 25.49 -30.50 -6.78
C SER A 512 25.26 -30.14 -5.31
N LYS A 513 24.24 -29.32 -4.99
CA LYS A 513 23.92 -28.97 -3.61
C LYS A 513 24.01 -30.24 -2.79
N PRO A 514 24.82 -30.27 -1.72
CA PRO A 514 25.04 -31.51 -1.01
C PRO A 514 23.69 -32.00 -0.53
N LYS A 515 23.39 -33.29 -0.78
CA LYS A 515 22.14 -33.93 -0.37
C LYS A 515 21.88 -33.68 1.13
N ILE A 516 22.95 -33.56 1.91
CA ILE A 516 22.94 -33.21 3.33
C ILE A 516 23.77 -31.94 3.50
N ARG A 517 23.16 -30.87 4.00
CA ARG A 517 23.82 -29.62 4.37
C ARG A 517 24.00 -29.57 5.89
N ARG A 518 25.22 -29.45 6.39
CA ARG A 518 25.51 -29.28 7.83
C ARG A 518 26.20 -27.95 8.08
N VAL A 519 25.72 -27.17 9.05
CA VAL A 519 26.37 -25.91 9.43
C VAL A 519 27.76 -26.12 9.99
N ILE A 520 28.02 -27.24 10.68
CA ILE A 520 29.35 -27.58 11.21
C ILE A 520 30.40 -27.69 10.09
N ASP A 521 30.01 -28.16 8.90
CA ASP A 521 30.90 -28.29 7.73
C ASP A 521 31.16 -26.92 7.07
N GLU A 522 30.32 -25.91 7.36
CA GLU A 522 30.40 -24.54 6.85
C GLU A 522 31.19 -23.59 7.78
N GLU A 523 31.57 -24.05 8.98
CA GLU A 523 32.23 -23.24 10.01
C GLU A 523 33.61 -23.83 10.36
N GLU A 524 34.68 -23.41 9.65
CA GLU A 524 36.07 -23.86 9.89
C GLU A 524 36.51 -23.70 11.36
N ASN A 525 36.03 -22.66 12.05
CA ASN A 525 36.23 -22.43 13.48
C ASN A 525 34.92 -21.92 14.12
N THR A 526 34.02 -22.84 14.44
CA THR A 526 32.70 -22.49 15.01
C THR A 526 32.81 -21.78 16.36
N THR A 527 32.01 -20.72 16.53
CA THR A 527 31.82 -20.03 17.83
C THR A 527 30.60 -20.56 18.58
N ALA A 528 29.98 -21.66 18.15
CA ALA A 528 28.85 -22.26 18.87
C ALA A 528 29.32 -22.73 20.25
N THR A 529 28.57 -22.38 21.29
CA THR A 529 28.79 -22.98 22.61
C THR A 529 28.51 -24.49 22.58
N TYR A 530 27.56 -24.91 21.73
CA TYR A 530 27.16 -26.31 21.56
C TYR A 530 27.22 -26.77 20.08
N PRO A 531 28.41 -27.09 19.54
CA PRO A 531 28.58 -27.43 18.12
C PRO A 531 27.77 -28.64 17.65
N HIS A 532 27.55 -29.63 18.52
CA HIS A 532 26.79 -30.84 18.22
C HIS A 532 25.28 -30.59 18.05
N TYR A 533 24.79 -29.40 18.41
CA TYR A 533 23.43 -28.95 18.11
C TYR A 533 23.32 -28.14 16.83
N LEU A 534 24.42 -27.91 16.09
CA LEU A 534 24.36 -27.13 14.86
C LEU A 534 23.44 -27.78 13.81
N PRO A 535 22.67 -26.98 13.06
CA PRO A 535 21.67 -27.53 12.16
C PRO A 535 22.24 -28.37 11.01
N THR A 536 21.54 -29.46 10.75
CA THR A 536 21.67 -30.32 9.57
C THR A 536 20.34 -30.35 8.81
N TRP A 537 20.42 -30.28 7.48
CA TRP A 537 19.29 -30.41 6.55
C TRP A 537 19.58 -31.52 5.54
N ASP A 538 18.83 -32.62 5.62
CA ASP A 538 18.87 -33.70 4.61
C ASP A 538 17.72 -33.52 3.62
N HIS A 539 18.06 -33.21 2.36
CA HIS A 539 17.12 -33.01 1.26
C HIS A 539 16.55 -34.32 0.69
N GLY A 540 17.17 -35.46 0.99
CA GLY A 540 16.68 -36.79 0.62
C GLY A 540 15.78 -37.44 1.68
N GLU A 541 15.73 -36.90 2.89
CA GLU A 541 14.94 -37.44 3.99
C GLU A 541 13.44 -37.18 3.78
N LYS A 542 12.63 -38.22 4.00
CA LYS A 542 11.16 -38.16 3.94
C LYS A 542 10.55 -38.94 5.09
N TYR A 543 9.50 -38.39 5.67
CA TYR A 543 8.72 -38.98 6.75
C TYR A 543 7.31 -39.28 6.26
N PRO A 544 6.70 -40.38 6.76
CA PRO A 544 5.31 -40.65 6.51
C PRO A 544 4.40 -39.60 7.17
N PRO A 545 3.13 -39.54 6.76
CA PRO A 545 2.08 -38.83 7.51
C PRO A 545 2.07 -39.24 8.99
N LEU A 546 1.70 -38.31 9.86
CA LEU A 546 1.59 -38.60 11.28
C LEU A 546 0.35 -39.44 11.57
N GLU A 547 0.57 -40.58 12.21
CA GLU A 547 -0.51 -41.44 12.67
C GLU A 547 -1.04 -40.99 14.03
N PRO A 548 -2.34 -41.15 14.31
CA PRO A 548 -2.89 -40.89 15.64
C PRO A 548 -2.19 -41.72 16.72
N PHE A 549 -2.09 -41.18 17.93
CA PHE A 549 -1.55 -41.90 19.08
C PHE A 549 -2.34 -41.60 20.36
N SER A 550 -2.27 -42.50 21.33
CA SER A 550 -2.86 -42.28 22.65
C SER A 550 -2.00 -41.32 23.45
N HIS A 551 -2.55 -40.14 23.76
CA HIS A 551 -1.90 -39.15 24.61
C HIS A 551 -2.31 -39.34 26.07
N ILE A 552 -1.34 -39.21 26.99
CA ILE A 552 -1.56 -39.23 28.44
C ILE A 552 -1.45 -37.79 28.95
N GLU A 553 -2.48 -37.31 29.64
CA GLU A 553 -2.48 -35.97 30.21
C GLU A 553 -1.83 -35.97 31.60
N HIS A 554 -0.54 -35.64 31.64
CA HIS A 554 0.27 -35.69 32.86
C HIS A 554 -0.08 -34.61 33.89
N GLY A 555 -0.69 -33.49 33.49
CA GLY A 555 -1.04 -32.43 34.43
C GLY A 555 -2.34 -32.68 35.21
N ARG A 556 -3.21 -33.59 34.75
CA ARG A 556 -4.61 -33.69 35.22
C ARG A 556 -4.74 -34.08 36.69
N ASP A 557 -3.93 -35.04 37.12
CA ASP A 557 -3.98 -35.63 38.47
C ASP A 557 -2.71 -35.34 39.28
N ALA A 558 -1.92 -34.35 38.85
CA ALA A 558 -0.69 -33.96 39.53
C ALA A 558 -0.97 -33.30 40.89
N ASP A 559 -0.10 -33.51 41.87
CA ASP A 559 -0.22 -32.92 43.20
C ASP A 559 -0.04 -31.38 43.14
N PRO A 560 -1.07 -30.58 43.45
CA PRO A 560 -1.05 -29.13 43.30
C PRO A 560 -0.18 -28.41 44.36
N SER A 561 0.42 -29.14 45.30
CA SER A 561 1.40 -28.57 46.23
C SER A 561 2.75 -28.29 45.58
N PHE A 562 3.02 -28.87 44.39
CA PHE A 562 4.27 -28.74 43.65
C PHE A 562 5.54 -29.18 44.40
N LYS A 563 5.42 -30.00 45.46
CA LYS A 563 6.54 -30.37 46.33
C LYS A 563 7.67 -31.17 45.65
N ASP A 564 7.35 -31.91 44.58
CA ASP A 564 8.30 -32.71 43.81
C ASP A 564 8.93 -31.92 42.65
N LEU A 565 8.33 -30.78 42.29
CA LEU A 565 8.85 -29.84 41.31
C LEU A 565 9.65 -28.69 41.95
N LEU A 566 9.15 -28.16 43.07
CA LEU A 566 9.67 -27.01 43.79
C LEU A 566 10.18 -27.46 45.18
N PRO A 567 11.33 -28.15 45.24
CA PRO A 567 11.93 -28.57 46.49
C PRO A 567 12.33 -27.38 47.37
N GLU A 568 12.63 -27.65 48.64
CA GLU A 568 13.11 -26.65 49.59
C GLU A 568 14.35 -25.91 49.04
N GLY A 569 14.32 -24.57 49.08
CA GLY A 569 15.36 -23.71 48.52
C GLY A 569 15.15 -23.28 47.07
N SER A 570 14.16 -23.81 46.36
CA SER A 570 13.73 -23.28 45.06
C SER A 570 12.94 -21.98 45.20
N THR A 571 12.95 -21.14 44.16
CA THR A 571 12.14 -19.91 44.11
C THR A 571 11.28 -19.90 42.85
N ILE A 572 10.10 -19.28 42.95
CA ILE A 572 9.22 -19.03 41.83
C ILE A 572 8.70 -17.59 41.87
N ASP A 573 8.95 -16.85 40.80
CA ASP A 573 8.53 -15.47 40.63
C ASP A 573 7.51 -15.37 39.50
N LYS A 574 6.39 -14.68 39.71
CA LYS A 574 5.38 -14.47 38.65
C LYS A 574 5.82 -13.30 37.78
N LEU A 575 5.94 -13.52 36.46
CA LEU A 575 6.30 -12.46 35.51
C LEU A 575 5.13 -11.49 35.30
N THR A 576 3.91 -12.03 35.16
CA THR A 576 2.67 -11.24 35.08
C THR A 576 1.54 -11.93 35.86
N PRO A 577 0.41 -11.26 36.12
CA PRO A 577 -0.70 -11.85 36.87
C PRO A 577 -1.24 -13.14 36.24
N THR A 578 -1.47 -13.15 34.92
CA THR A 578 -2.21 -14.21 34.23
C THR A 578 -1.31 -15.17 33.45
N ILE A 579 -0.03 -14.84 33.22
CA ILE A 579 0.91 -15.66 32.45
C ILE A 579 2.35 -15.45 32.89
N GLY A 580 3.17 -16.49 32.78
CA GLY A 580 4.60 -16.38 32.97
C GLY A 580 5.02 -16.55 34.43
N SER A 581 5.99 -17.41 34.63
CA SER A 581 6.75 -17.54 35.87
C SER A 581 8.22 -17.79 35.58
N GLU A 582 9.10 -17.38 36.48
CA GLU A 582 10.51 -17.74 36.49
C GLU A 582 10.79 -18.64 37.69
N VAL A 583 11.53 -19.73 37.49
CA VAL A 583 11.89 -20.70 38.52
C VAL A 583 13.41 -20.86 38.60
N ARG A 584 13.93 -20.90 39.84
CA ARG A 584 15.34 -21.14 40.16
C ARG A 584 15.49 -22.25 41.19
N GLY A 585 16.65 -22.89 41.23
CA GLY A 585 16.96 -23.95 42.20
C GLY A 585 16.38 -25.33 41.87
N VAL A 586 15.92 -25.54 40.64
CA VAL A 586 15.36 -26.82 40.15
C VAL A 586 16.16 -27.28 38.94
N GLN A 587 16.43 -28.58 38.79
CA GLN A 587 17.00 -29.14 37.56
C GLN A 587 15.97 -30.05 36.90
N LEU A 588 15.48 -29.66 35.72
CA LEU A 588 14.38 -30.37 35.05
C LEU A 588 14.69 -31.85 34.83
N HIS A 589 15.89 -32.18 34.35
CA HIS A 589 16.27 -33.56 34.04
C HIS A 589 16.37 -34.48 35.28
N LYS A 590 16.41 -33.92 36.50
CA LYS A 590 16.43 -34.66 37.77
C LYS A 590 15.04 -34.91 38.35
N LEU A 591 13.98 -34.40 37.71
CA LEU A 591 12.62 -34.57 38.21
C LEU A 591 12.18 -36.03 38.16
N SER A 592 11.56 -36.48 39.26
CA SER A 592 10.81 -37.73 39.32
C SER A 592 9.59 -37.68 38.38
N ALA A 593 8.92 -38.82 38.16
CA ALA A 593 7.65 -38.84 37.42
C ALA A 593 6.61 -37.87 38.03
N ALA A 594 6.46 -37.87 39.35
CA ALA A 594 5.58 -36.94 40.06
C ALA A 594 5.99 -35.47 39.85
N GLY A 595 7.30 -35.17 39.86
CA GLY A 595 7.80 -33.83 39.56
C GLY A 595 7.52 -33.41 38.11
N LYS A 596 7.56 -34.34 37.15
CA LYS A 596 7.19 -34.08 35.75
C LYS A 596 5.69 -33.85 35.58
N ASP A 597 4.84 -34.60 36.27
CA ASP A 597 3.40 -34.36 36.29
C ASP A 597 3.08 -32.97 36.88
N GLN A 598 3.74 -32.61 37.97
CA GLN A 598 3.65 -31.27 38.57
C GLN A 598 4.16 -30.16 37.65
N LEU A 599 5.20 -30.43 36.85
CA LEU A 599 5.67 -29.50 35.82
C LEU A 599 4.58 -29.26 34.77
N ALA A 600 3.93 -30.31 34.27
CA ALA A 600 2.82 -30.17 33.33
C ALA A 600 1.67 -29.34 33.93
N LEU A 601 1.31 -29.57 35.19
CA LEU A 601 0.29 -28.78 35.88
C LEU A 601 0.69 -27.31 36.06
N LEU A 602 1.92 -27.04 36.50
CA LEU A 602 2.41 -25.66 36.69
C LEU A 602 2.41 -24.91 35.36
N VAL A 603 2.89 -25.54 34.29
CA VAL A 603 2.91 -24.95 32.94
C VAL A 603 1.49 -24.75 32.42
N ALA A 604 0.56 -25.68 32.64
CA ALA A 604 -0.84 -25.50 32.27
C ALA A 604 -1.48 -24.30 32.99
N GLN A 605 -1.15 -24.08 34.27
CA GLN A 605 -1.67 -22.95 35.06
C GLN A 605 -1.00 -21.62 34.70
N ARG A 606 0.32 -21.61 34.52
CA ARG A 606 1.11 -20.39 34.28
C ARG A 606 1.31 -20.08 32.80
N LYS A 607 0.88 -20.99 31.92
CA LYS A 607 0.97 -20.98 30.46
C LYS A 607 2.40 -21.06 29.92
N VAL A 608 3.35 -20.35 30.54
CA VAL A 608 4.78 -20.41 30.26
C VAL A 608 5.58 -20.26 31.56
N VAL A 609 6.67 -21.03 31.70
CA VAL A 609 7.57 -21.01 32.84
C VAL A 609 9.01 -21.06 32.34
N ALA A 610 9.86 -20.13 32.80
CA ALA A 610 11.28 -20.08 32.51
C ALA A 610 12.07 -20.67 33.68
N PHE A 611 12.80 -21.77 33.44
CA PHE A 611 13.70 -22.38 34.40
C PHE A 611 15.12 -21.90 34.13
N ARG A 612 15.77 -21.30 35.13
CA ARG A 612 17.12 -20.73 35.01
C ARG A 612 18.18 -21.73 35.44
N ASP A 613 19.42 -21.49 35.02
CA ASP A 613 20.61 -22.21 35.49
C ASP A 613 20.54 -23.74 35.28
N GLN A 614 19.95 -24.18 34.16
CA GLN A 614 19.74 -25.59 33.81
C GLN A 614 20.97 -26.25 33.19
N GLU A 615 21.23 -27.50 33.56
CA GLU A 615 22.21 -28.38 32.90
C GLU A 615 21.65 -29.01 31.60
N PHE A 616 20.43 -28.64 31.20
CA PHE A 616 19.65 -29.33 30.17
C PHE A 616 20.32 -29.34 28.78
N ALA A 617 20.98 -28.25 28.40
CA ALA A 617 21.72 -28.16 27.13
C ALA A 617 23.02 -28.99 27.16
N ASP A 618 23.56 -29.27 28.35
CA ASP A 618 24.80 -30.03 28.56
C ASP A 618 24.57 -31.55 28.50
N LEU A 619 23.31 -32.00 28.52
CA LEU A 619 22.94 -33.41 28.44
C LEU A 619 23.20 -33.98 27.04
N PRO A 620 23.47 -35.30 26.93
CA PRO A 620 23.31 -36.00 25.67
C PRO A 620 21.91 -35.75 25.09
N ILE A 621 21.82 -35.42 23.79
CA ILE A 621 20.54 -35.07 23.13
C ILE A 621 19.46 -36.14 23.39
N LYS A 622 19.86 -37.42 23.38
CA LYS A 622 18.95 -38.54 23.67
C LYS A 622 18.31 -38.44 25.06
N GLU A 623 19.04 -38.03 26.09
CA GLU A 623 18.49 -37.88 27.44
C GLU A 623 17.51 -36.70 27.53
N ALA A 624 17.80 -35.59 26.85
CA ALA A 624 16.86 -34.47 26.73
C ALA A 624 15.57 -34.90 26.01
N LEU A 625 15.69 -35.68 24.93
CA LEU A 625 14.55 -36.28 24.23
C LEU A 625 13.78 -37.25 25.10
N ASP A 626 14.44 -38.12 25.87
CA ASP A 626 13.77 -39.06 26.77
C ASP A 626 13.01 -38.32 27.88
N PHE A 627 13.57 -37.20 28.37
CA PHE A 627 12.86 -36.32 29.29
C PHE A 627 11.58 -35.74 28.66
N GLY A 628 11.69 -35.12 27.48
CA GLY A 628 10.53 -34.53 26.80
C GLY A 628 9.51 -35.58 26.34
N GLY A 629 9.96 -36.80 26.04
CA GLY A 629 9.12 -37.92 25.59
C GLY A 629 8.12 -38.38 26.66
N TYR A 630 8.38 -38.05 27.92
CA TYR A 630 7.42 -38.24 29.01
C TYR A 630 6.10 -37.51 28.74
N PHE A 631 6.14 -36.33 28.10
CA PHE A 631 4.96 -35.51 27.87
C PHE A 631 4.22 -35.83 26.57
N GLY A 632 4.75 -36.74 25.75
CA GLY A 632 4.13 -37.14 24.49
C GLY A 632 5.14 -37.54 23.41
N ARG A 633 4.62 -38.07 22.30
CA ARG A 633 5.44 -38.41 21.12
C ARG A 633 6.04 -37.13 20.53
N HIS A 634 7.34 -37.12 20.24
CA HIS A 634 8.00 -35.98 19.62
C HIS A 634 7.46 -35.70 18.21
N HIS A 635 7.10 -34.44 17.96
CA HIS A 635 6.87 -33.97 16.61
C HIS A 635 8.21 -33.77 15.90
N ILE A 636 8.35 -34.35 14.71
CA ILE A 636 9.49 -34.09 13.83
C ILE A 636 9.09 -33.00 12.84
N HIS A 637 9.76 -31.85 12.91
CA HIS A 637 9.37 -30.67 12.15
C HIS A 637 9.75 -30.79 10.66
N PRO A 638 8.80 -30.54 9.74
CA PRO A 638 8.98 -30.89 8.33
C PRO A 638 10.01 -30.03 7.58
N THR A 639 10.27 -28.80 8.05
CA THR A 639 11.01 -27.79 7.26
C THR A 639 12.21 -27.15 7.96
N SER A 640 12.48 -27.50 9.21
CA SER A 640 13.59 -26.90 9.98
C SER A 640 14.81 -27.80 9.97
N GLY A 641 15.96 -27.24 10.34
CA GLY A 641 17.15 -28.04 10.62
C GLY A 641 17.02 -28.76 11.98
N SER A 642 17.78 -29.83 12.12
CA SER A 642 17.91 -30.63 13.34
C SER A 642 19.39 -30.96 13.60
N PRO A 643 19.80 -31.29 14.83
CA PRO A 643 21.11 -31.88 15.08
C PRO A 643 21.26 -33.18 14.27
N ASP A 644 22.49 -33.49 13.85
CA ASP A 644 22.74 -34.69 13.05
C ASP A 644 22.35 -35.96 13.83
N GLY A 645 21.53 -36.82 13.21
CA GLY A 645 20.99 -38.02 13.85
C GLY A 645 19.85 -37.83 14.86
N TYR A 646 19.37 -36.59 15.10
CA TYR A 646 18.29 -36.30 16.07
C TYR A 646 17.18 -35.42 15.46
N PRO A 647 16.40 -35.94 14.49
CA PRO A 647 15.37 -35.17 13.79
C PRO A 647 14.23 -34.65 14.68
N GLU A 648 14.05 -35.23 15.86
CA GLU A 648 13.04 -34.84 16.85
C GLU A 648 13.32 -33.46 17.48
N ILE A 649 14.56 -32.96 17.38
CA ILE A 649 14.91 -31.62 17.85
C ILE A 649 14.71 -30.60 16.71
N HIS A 650 13.84 -29.63 16.96
CA HIS A 650 13.67 -28.48 16.09
C HIS A 650 14.63 -27.36 16.51
N LEU A 651 15.45 -26.87 15.58
CA LEU A 651 16.40 -25.78 15.87
C LEU A 651 15.86 -24.43 15.42
N VAL A 652 15.90 -23.47 16.34
CA VAL A 652 15.69 -22.04 16.07
C VAL A 652 17.08 -21.40 15.97
N TYR A 653 17.59 -21.30 14.75
CA TYR A 653 18.98 -20.92 14.48
C TYR A 653 19.07 -19.66 13.63
N ARG A 654 19.89 -18.72 14.09
CA ARG A 654 20.42 -17.57 13.33
C ARG A 654 21.92 -17.52 13.55
N LYS A 655 22.68 -17.48 12.45
CA LYS A 655 24.14 -17.64 12.47
C LYS A 655 24.83 -16.52 13.25
N GLY A 656 24.30 -15.30 13.13
CA GLY A 656 24.92 -14.10 13.67
C GLY A 656 25.96 -13.57 12.70
N THR A 657 25.51 -12.80 11.71
CA THR A 657 26.37 -12.12 10.74
C THR A 657 25.96 -10.65 10.63
N ASP A 658 26.93 -9.76 10.34
CA ASP A 658 26.68 -8.34 10.07
C ASP A 658 25.65 -8.21 8.93
N GLY A 659 24.49 -7.58 9.16
CA GLY A 659 23.48 -7.35 8.11
C GLY A 659 22.20 -8.20 8.18
N GLU A 660 22.13 -9.26 9.00
CA GLU A 660 20.92 -10.13 9.08
C GLU A 660 19.69 -9.38 9.62
N VAL A 661 19.91 -8.45 10.54
CA VAL A 661 18.86 -7.61 11.14
C VAL A 661 18.34 -6.65 10.09
N GLU A 662 19.25 -5.91 9.44
CA GLU A 662 18.95 -4.97 8.36
C GLU A 662 18.20 -5.67 7.23
N ALA A 663 18.66 -6.84 6.79
CA ALA A 663 18.01 -7.63 5.74
C ALA A 663 16.61 -8.11 6.14
N PHE A 664 16.41 -8.49 7.41
CA PHE A 664 15.09 -8.92 7.88
C PHE A 664 14.10 -7.74 7.95
N PHE A 665 14.56 -6.57 8.37
CA PHE A 665 13.74 -5.37 8.50
C PHE A 665 13.67 -4.52 7.22
N ALA A 666 14.45 -4.83 6.18
CA ALA A 666 14.43 -4.14 4.90
C ALA A 666 13.02 -4.02 4.28
N ASN A 667 12.17 -5.01 4.54
CA ASN A 667 10.78 -5.06 4.04
C ASN A 667 9.76 -5.33 5.16
N ARG A 668 10.11 -5.10 6.42
CA ARG A 668 9.25 -5.40 7.57
C ARG A 668 9.34 -4.30 8.61
N ASN A 669 8.18 -3.86 9.12
CA ASN A 669 8.12 -2.90 10.23
C ASN A 669 8.24 -3.57 11.61
N SER A 670 8.10 -4.90 11.67
CA SER A 670 8.11 -5.66 12.93
C SER A 670 8.54 -7.09 12.70
N SER A 671 9.20 -7.68 13.70
CA SER A 671 9.52 -9.11 13.77
C SER A 671 8.41 -9.94 14.41
N VAL A 672 7.36 -9.31 14.93
CA VAL A 672 6.27 -10.00 15.64
C VAL A 672 5.47 -10.88 14.69
N GLN A 673 5.43 -12.18 15.01
CA GLN A 673 4.64 -13.20 14.31
C GLN A 673 4.08 -14.21 15.33
N TRP A 674 2.82 -14.01 15.71
CA TRP A 674 2.13 -14.83 16.70
C TRP A 674 1.70 -16.19 16.12
N HIS A 675 2.18 -17.28 16.72
CA HIS A 675 1.79 -18.63 16.34
C HIS A 675 1.76 -19.59 17.53
N SER A 676 0.96 -20.64 17.41
CA SER A 676 1.09 -21.87 18.21
C SER A 676 1.77 -22.90 17.33
N ASP A 677 2.72 -23.66 17.87
CA ASP A 677 3.57 -24.53 17.06
C ASP A 677 2.75 -25.56 16.29
N VAL A 678 2.98 -25.61 14.97
CA VAL A 678 2.41 -26.60 14.05
C VAL A 678 0.94 -26.92 14.33
N SER A 679 0.14 -25.89 14.67
CA SER A 679 -1.28 -26.04 15.02
C SER A 679 -2.14 -26.65 13.90
N TYR A 680 -1.59 -26.77 12.69
CA TYR A 680 -2.17 -27.48 11.56
C TYR A 680 -2.14 -29.01 11.70
N GLU A 681 -1.43 -29.58 12.67
CA GLU A 681 -1.40 -31.02 12.90
C GLU A 681 -2.72 -31.52 13.50
N LYS A 682 -3.08 -32.79 13.24
CA LYS A 682 -4.29 -33.40 13.83
C LYS A 682 -4.20 -33.50 15.35
N GLN A 683 -2.99 -33.77 15.86
CA GLN A 683 -2.63 -33.78 17.28
C GLN A 683 -1.49 -32.77 17.46
N PRO A 684 -1.81 -31.47 17.66
CA PRO A 684 -0.83 -30.43 17.87
C PRO A 684 0.00 -30.63 19.16
N PRO A 685 1.09 -29.88 19.32
CA PRO A 685 1.93 -29.93 20.51
C PRO A 685 1.23 -29.46 21.79
N GLY A 686 1.68 -30.01 22.92
CA GLY A 686 1.29 -29.61 24.28
C GLY A 686 2.44 -28.91 25.02
N THR A 687 2.86 -29.50 26.13
CA THR A 687 4.00 -29.04 26.94
C THR A 687 5.28 -29.07 26.13
N THR A 688 5.75 -27.91 25.71
CA THR A 688 6.87 -27.72 24.77
C THR A 688 8.05 -27.10 25.47
N PHE A 689 9.26 -27.53 25.11
CA PHE A 689 10.52 -27.12 25.76
C PHE A 689 11.41 -26.41 24.75
N LEU A 690 11.90 -25.22 25.08
CA LEU A 690 12.87 -24.48 24.28
C LEU A 690 14.00 -24.05 25.18
N TYR A 691 15.22 -24.46 24.85
CA TYR A 691 16.39 -24.15 25.64
C TYR A 691 17.44 -23.45 24.80
N ILE A 692 18.05 -22.44 25.42
CA ILE A 692 19.02 -21.55 24.79
C ILE A 692 20.38 -22.23 24.76
N LEU A 693 21.03 -22.19 23.58
CA LEU A 693 22.37 -22.69 23.35
C LEU A 693 23.34 -21.51 23.23
N ASP A 694 22.98 -20.54 22.39
CA ASP A 694 23.68 -19.27 22.23
C ASP A 694 22.63 -18.14 22.20
N SER A 695 22.85 -17.09 23.00
CA SER A 695 22.01 -15.89 23.04
C SER A 695 22.83 -14.63 22.81
N PRO A 696 22.25 -13.60 22.16
CA PRO A 696 22.79 -12.25 22.27
C PRO A 696 22.80 -11.77 23.73
N GLU A 697 23.68 -10.83 24.07
CA GLU A 697 23.75 -10.24 25.41
C GLU A 697 22.42 -9.58 25.82
N VAL A 698 21.78 -8.90 24.87
CA VAL A 698 20.49 -8.21 25.03
C VAL A 698 19.62 -8.44 23.79
N GLY A 699 18.33 -8.68 24.00
CA GLY A 699 17.35 -8.91 22.93
C GLY A 699 17.24 -10.39 22.55
N GLY A 700 16.45 -10.68 21.52
CA GLY A 700 16.22 -12.06 21.08
C GLY A 700 15.22 -12.81 21.94
N ASP A 701 14.42 -12.09 22.72
CA ASP A 701 13.45 -12.65 23.65
C ASP A 701 12.35 -13.43 22.93
N THR A 702 11.57 -14.19 23.70
CA THR A 702 10.34 -14.80 23.22
C THR A 702 9.16 -14.18 23.95
N ALA A 703 8.23 -13.60 23.20
CA ALA A 703 6.97 -13.09 23.72
C ALA A 703 5.89 -14.18 23.65
N PHE A 704 5.01 -14.23 24.64
CA PHE A 704 3.90 -15.18 24.78
C PHE A 704 2.61 -14.43 25.08
N THR A 705 1.49 -14.90 24.53
CA THR A 705 0.15 -14.40 24.83
C THR A 705 -0.70 -15.49 25.46
N ASN A 706 -1.40 -15.16 26.55
CA ASN A 706 -2.37 -16.05 27.17
C ASN A 706 -3.70 -16.05 26.40
N GLN A 707 -3.99 -17.13 25.67
CA GLN A 707 -5.23 -17.23 24.89
C GLN A 707 -6.46 -17.59 25.74
N VAL A 708 -6.28 -18.06 26.97
CA VAL A 708 -7.37 -18.21 27.95
C VAL A 708 -7.84 -16.83 28.41
N GLU A 709 -6.90 -15.97 28.81
CA GLU A 709 -7.27 -14.63 29.25
C GLU A 709 -7.82 -13.80 28.09
N ALA A 710 -7.28 -13.96 26.88
CA ALA A 710 -7.87 -13.37 25.68
C ALA A 710 -9.33 -13.79 25.49
N TYR A 711 -9.68 -15.06 25.71
CA TYR A 711 -11.08 -15.54 25.68
C TYR A 711 -11.93 -14.91 26.81
N ASN A 712 -11.40 -14.87 28.03
CA ASN A 712 -12.11 -14.33 29.20
C ASN A 712 -12.45 -12.85 29.07
N ARG A 713 -11.63 -12.08 28.33
CA ARG A 713 -11.86 -10.65 28.08
C ARG A 713 -12.94 -10.37 27.03
N LEU A 714 -13.38 -11.37 26.27
CA LEU A 714 -14.50 -11.20 25.35
C LEU A 714 -15.81 -11.11 26.12
N SER A 715 -16.74 -10.29 25.64
CA SER A 715 -18.09 -10.24 26.22
C SER A 715 -18.77 -11.62 26.15
N PRO A 716 -19.69 -11.94 27.08
CA PRO A 716 -20.44 -13.20 27.05
C PRO A 716 -21.14 -13.47 25.70
N ALA A 717 -21.66 -12.42 25.06
CA ALA A 717 -22.29 -12.53 23.73
C ALA A 717 -21.32 -12.99 22.64
N ILE A 718 -20.09 -12.45 22.64
CA ILE A 718 -19.06 -12.89 21.70
C ILE A 718 -18.59 -14.30 22.07
N GLN A 719 -18.36 -14.59 23.34
CA GLN A 719 -18.00 -15.94 23.79
C GLN A 719 -19.03 -16.97 23.30
N GLN A 720 -20.32 -16.75 23.55
CA GLN A 720 -21.39 -17.62 23.08
C GLN A 720 -21.39 -17.79 21.55
N ARG A 721 -21.14 -16.71 20.80
CA ARG A 721 -21.11 -16.74 19.33
C ARG A 721 -19.95 -17.57 18.77
N LEU A 722 -18.84 -17.65 19.49
CA LEU A 722 -17.65 -18.38 19.06
C LEU A 722 -17.77 -19.89 19.27
N HIS A 723 -18.61 -20.33 20.21
CA HIS A 723 -18.76 -21.75 20.53
C HIS A 723 -19.36 -22.56 19.38
N GLY A 724 -18.80 -23.74 19.13
CA GLY A 724 -19.19 -24.62 18.03
C GLY A 724 -18.59 -24.24 16.66
N LEU A 725 -17.95 -23.07 16.53
CA LEU A 725 -17.21 -22.74 15.33
C LEU A 725 -15.89 -23.51 15.27
N LYS A 726 -15.46 -23.84 14.06
CA LYS A 726 -14.15 -24.43 13.78
C LYS A 726 -13.32 -23.50 12.91
N ALA A 727 -12.02 -23.52 13.09
CA ALA A 727 -11.07 -22.80 12.28
C ALA A 727 -10.17 -23.78 11.52
N VAL A 728 -9.79 -23.39 10.31
CA VAL A 728 -8.93 -24.16 9.42
C VAL A 728 -7.48 -23.75 9.66
N HIS A 729 -6.62 -24.69 10.04
CA HIS A 729 -5.19 -24.51 10.26
C HIS A 729 -4.40 -25.21 9.14
N SER A 730 -3.51 -24.48 8.46
CA SER A 730 -2.78 -24.98 7.29
C SER A 730 -1.26 -24.93 7.48
N GLY A 731 -0.58 -26.02 7.12
CA GLY A 731 0.87 -26.12 7.03
C GLY A 731 1.42 -25.91 5.61
N HIS A 732 0.55 -25.74 4.61
CA HIS A 732 0.95 -25.61 3.19
C HIS A 732 1.85 -24.41 2.97
N GLU A 733 1.53 -23.27 3.57
CA GLU A 733 2.27 -22.02 3.39
C GLU A 733 3.67 -22.11 3.99
N GLN A 734 3.83 -22.83 5.11
CA GLN A 734 5.15 -23.09 5.70
C GLN A 734 5.99 -24.01 4.81
N ALA A 735 5.38 -25.04 4.23
CA ALA A 735 6.05 -25.97 3.32
C ALA A 735 6.46 -25.27 2.02
N GLU A 736 5.55 -24.51 1.40
CA GLU A 736 5.81 -23.70 0.21
C GLU A 736 6.90 -22.67 0.44
N PHE A 737 6.86 -21.97 1.58
CA PHE A 737 7.91 -21.05 1.97
C PHE A 737 9.29 -21.73 2.07
N SER A 738 9.34 -22.94 2.66
CA SER A 738 10.58 -23.73 2.68
C SER A 738 11.05 -24.09 1.27
N ARG A 739 10.16 -24.63 0.42
CA ARG A 739 10.47 -25.00 -0.98
C ARG A 739 11.00 -23.81 -1.77
N SER A 740 10.38 -22.64 -1.64
CA SER A 740 10.76 -21.42 -2.38
C SER A 740 12.19 -20.96 -2.09
N ARG A 741 12.75 -21.32 -0.92
CA ARG A 741 14.12 -21.00 -0.52
C ARG A 741 15.08 -22.17 -0.71
N GLY A 742 14.64 -23.21 -1.40
CA GLY A 742 15.38 -24.46 -1.56
C GLY A 742 15.62 -25.19 -0.24
N GLY A 743 14.77 -24.98 0.77
CA GLY A 743 14.81 -25.67 2.05
C GLY A 743 14.19 -27.07 1.98
N VAL A 744 14.31 -27.82 3.08
CA VAL A 744 13.75 -29.18 3.17
C VAL A 744 12.23 -29.14 3.37
N VAL A 745 11.54 -30.12 2.79
CA VAL A 745 10.16 -30.47 3.13
C VAL A 745 10.11 -31.98 3.27
N ARG A 746 10.21 -32.46 4.50
CA ARG A 746 10.38 -33.88 4.83
C ARG A 746 9.05 -34.60 5.02
N ARG A 747 7.94 -33.89 5.22
CA ARG A 747 6.58 -34.47 5.29
C ARG A 747 5.64 -33.62 4.44
N GLU A 748 4.69 -34.24 3.77
CA GLU A 748 3.67 -33.50 3.04
C GLU A 748 2.83 -32.64 4.00
N PRO A 749 2.56 -31.37 3.65
CA PRO A 749 1.81 -30.48 4.51
C PRO A 749 0.37 -30.96 4.65
N VAL A 750 -0.24 -30.65 5.79
CA VAL A 750 -1.63 -30.97 6.08
C VAL A 750 -2.40 -29.70 6.39
N GLN A 751 -3.72 -29.82 6.27
CA GLN A 751 -4.69 -28.85 6.74
C GLN A 751 -5.68 -29.56 7.66
N THR A 752 -6.03 -28.93 8.78
CA THR A 752 -6.94 -29.51 9.77
C THR A 752 -7.93 -28.49 10.28
N GLU A 753 -9.10 -28.98 10.67
CA GLU A 753 -10.13 -28.18 11.34
C GLU A 753 -10.05 -28.42 12.85
N HIS A 754 -9.86 -27.34 13.61
CA HIS A 754 -9.89 -27.38 15.08
C HIS A 754 -11.02 -26.50 15.60
N PRO A 755 -11.56 -26.77 16.80
CA PRO A 755 -12.48 -25.84 17.45
C PRO A 755 -11.83 -24.47 17.60
N LEU A 756 -12.59 -23.42 17.26
CA LEU A 756 -12.14 -22.04 17.41
C LEU A 756 -11.96 -21.68 18.89
N VAL A 757 -12.82 -22.22 19.76
CA VAL A 757 -12.65 -22.24 21.20
C VAL A 757 -12.30 -23.65 21.63
N ARG A 758 -11.10 -23.85 22.21
CA ARG A 758 -10.74 -25.15 22.80
C ARG A 758 -10.99 -25.15 24.30
N THR A 759 -11.10 -26.35 24.87
CA THR A 759 -10.99 -26.60 26.31
C THR A 759 -9.63 -27.21 26.64
N HIS A 760 -8.98 -26.70 27.68
CA HIS A 760 -7.74 -27.26 28.19
C HIS A 760 -8.04 -28.50 29.05
N PRO A 761 -7.42 -29.68 28.80
CA PRO A 761 -7.76 -30.93 29.47
C PRO A 761 -7.43 -30.97 30.97
N VAL A 762 -6.36 -30.28 31.40
CA VAL A 762 -5.98 -30.17 32.82
C VAL A 762 -6.83 -29.15 33.58
N THR A 763 -6.85 -27.89 33.13
CA THR A 763 -7.44 -26.79 33.90
C THR A 763 -8.93 -26.59 33.65
N GLY A 764 -9.49 -27.19 32.58
CA GLY A 764 -10.86 -26.96 32.13
C GLY A 764 -11.11 -25.58 31.53
N GLU A 765 -10.08 -24.72 31.44
CA GLU A 765 -10.20 -23.37 30.92
C GLU A 765 -10.48 -23.37 29.42
N LYS A 766 -11.18 -22.33 28.95
CA LYS A 766 -11.47 -22.12 27.54
C LYS A 766 -10.48 -21.11 26.95
N ALA A 767 -10.00 -21.37 25.73
CA ALA A 767 -9.04 -20.51 25.05
C ALA A 767 -9.41 -20.32 23.58
N LEU A 768 -9.10 -19.15 23.04
CA LEU A 768 -9.13 -18.91 21.59
C LEU A 768 -8.02 -19.73 20.93
N TYR A 769 -8.35 -20.71 20.09
CA TYR A 769 -7.37 -21.56 19.43
C TYR A 769 -7.18 -21.17 17.96
N VAL A 770 -6.77 -19.92 17.75
CA VAL A 770 -6.47 -19.35 16.43
C VAL A 770 -5.16 -18.56 16.49
N ASN A 771 -4.44 -18.50 15.38
CA ASN A 771 -3.19 -17.74 15.28
C ASN A 771 -2.89 -17.29 13.85
N SER A 772 -2.12 -16.20 13.71
CA SER A 772 -1.84 -15.61 12.39
C SER A 772 -0.85 -16.43 11.57
N GLY A 773 -0.04 -17.28 12.21
CA GLY A 773 0.87 -18.20 11.52
C GLY A 773 0.15 -19.23 10.66
N PHE A 774 -0.90 -19.86 11.18
CA PHE A 774 -1.46 -21.08 10.59
C PHE A 774 -2.97 -21.06 10.34
N THR A 775 -3.75 -20.20 11.01
CA THR A 775 -5.20 -20.14 10.79
C THR A 775 -5.53 -19.42 9.48
N ARG A 776 -6.45 -19.95 8.68
CA ARG A 776 -6.81 -19.42 7.34
C ARG A 776 -8.25 -18.97 7.22
N SER A 777 -9.18 -19.73 7.77
CA SER A 777 -10.61 -19.45 7.65
C SER A 777 -11.40 -20.09 8.78
N ILE A 778 -12.66 -19.66 8.93
CA ILE A 778 -13.63 -20.23 9.85
C ILE A 778 -14.63 -21.06 9.04
N VAL A 779 -14.78 -22.32 9.41
CA VAL A 779 -15.62 -23.29 8.72
C VAL A 779 -17.08 -22.84 8.77
N GLY A 780 -17.75 -22.86 7.61
CA GLY A 780 -19.16 -22.52 7.48
C GLY A 780 -19.48 -21.03 7.35
N LEU A 781 -18.48 -20.14 7.46
CA LEU A 781 -18.63 -18.71 7.17
C LEU A 781 -18.17 -18.38 5.74
N LYS A 782 -18.76 -17.34 5.13
CA LYS A 782 -18.24 -16.79 3.86
C LYS A 782 -16.88 -16.13 4.08
N LYS A 783 -16.15 -15.88 2.99
CA LYS A 783 -14.79 -15.33 3.04
C LYS A 783 -14.73 -14.02 3.82
N GLU A 784 -15.58 -13.05 3.51
CA GLU A 784 -15.58 -11.72 4.15
C GLU A 784 -15.96 -11.81 5.63
N GLU A 785 -16.91 -12.69 5.97
CA GLU A 785 -17.36 -12.94 7.35
C GLU A 785 -16.24 -13.60 8.18
N SER A 786 -15.60 -14.63 7.60
CA SER A 786 -14.46 -15.33 8.18
C SER A 786 -13.28 -14.38 8.38
N GLU A 787 -12.93 -13.59 7.37
CA GLU A 787 -11.83 -12.61 7.45
C GLU A 787 -12.10 -11.53 8.49
N ALA A 788 -13.34 -11.01 8.58
CA ALA A 788 -13.70 -10.02 9.58
C ALA A 788 -13.62 -10.59 11.01
N LEU A 789 -14.22 -11.76 11.26
CA LEU A 789 -14.21 -12.37 12.59
C LEU A 789 -12.81 -12.83 12.99
N LEU A 790 -12.08 -13.50 12.09
CA LEU A 790 -10.71 -13.94 12.35
C LEU A 790 -9.79 -12.73 12.55
N GLY A 791 -9.92 -11.69 11.73
CA GLY A 791 -9.17 -10.44 11.88
C GLY A 791 -9.40 -9.76 13.23
N PHE A 792 -10.64 -9.75 13.73
CA PHE A 792 -10.96 -9.27 15.07
C PHE A 792 -10.24 -10.09 16.16
N LEU A 793 -10.36 -11.43 16.11
CA LEU A 793 -9.76 -12.32 17.11
C LEU A 793 -8.23 -12.26 17.11
N LEU A 794 -7.60 -12.25 15.92
CA LEU A 794 -6.15 -12.17 15.79
C LEU A 794 -5.60 -10.83 16.30
N ASN A 795 -6.29 -9.71 16.03
CA ASN A 795 -5.92 -8.42 16.59
C ASN A 795 -6.08 -8.38 18.11
N HIS A 796 -7.17 -8.96 18.64
CA HIS A 796 -7.41 -9.07 20.08
C HIS A 796 -6.30 -9.86 20.78
N ILE A 797 -5.92 -11.02 20.25
CA ILE A 797 -4.81 -11.81 20.78
C ILE A 797 -3.49 -11.03 20.68
N GLY A 798 -3.17 -10.48 19.51
CA GLY A 798 -1.86 -9.87 19.26
C GLY A 798 -1.61 -8.54 19.99
N ARG A 799 -2.66 -7.78 20.32
CA ARG A 799 -2.55 -6.44 20.96
C ARG A 799 -2.72 -6.47 22.49
N GLY A 800 -3.01 -7.63 23.07
CA GLY A 800 -3.31 -7.81 24.48
C GLY A 800 -2.10 -7.78 25.42
N ILE A 801 -1.41 -6.64 25.50
CA ILE A 801 -0.18 -6.50 26.30
C ILE A 801 -0.39 -6.87 27.78
N ASP A 802 -1.60 -6.65 28.31
CA ASP A 802 -1.97 -6.94 29.70
C ASP A 802 -2.20 -8.42 30.03
N TYR A 803 -2.14 -9.30 29.03
CA TYR A 803 -2.12 -10.76 29.19
C TYR A 803 -1.03 -11.42 28.35
N GLN A 804 0.06 -10.69 28.13
CA GLN A 804 1.29 -11.16 27.51
C GLN A 804 2.44 -11.24 28.51
N ALA A 805 3.37 -12.17 28.29
CA ALA A 805 4.64 -12.22 28.99
C ALA A 805 5.79 -12.22 27.97
N ARG A 806 6.84 -11.44 28.24
CA ARG A 806 8.09 -11.47 27.47
C ARG A 806 9.16 -12.14 28.31
N VAL A 807 9.65 -13.29 27.86
CA VAL A 807 10.69 -14.04 28.56
C VAL A 807 12.05 -13.65 28.00
N ARG A 808 12.86 -12.99 28.83
CA ARG A 808 14.25 -12.69 28.51
C ARG A 808 15.12 -13.93 28.60
N TRP A 809 15.90 -14.21 27.56
CA TRP A 809 16.87 -15.31 27.60
C TRP A 809 18.07 -14.94 28.46
N ALA A 810 18.53 -15.91 29.24
CA ALA A 810 19.81 -15.88 29.94
C ALA A 810 20.50 -17.23 29.70
N PRO A 811 21.83 -17.33 29.77
CA PRO A 811 22.53 -18.60 29.63
C PRO A 811 21.89 -19.70 30.47
N LYS A 812 21.84 -20.92 29.93
CA LYS A 812 21.26 -22.10 30.62
C LYS A 812 19.77 -21.94 31.01
N THR A 813 19.00 -21.17 30.26
CA THR A 813 17.54 -21.08 30.45
C THR A 813 16.81 -22.14 29.63
N VAL A 814 15.85 -22.85 30.25
CA VAL A 814 14.85 -23.68 29.57
C VAL A 814 13.48 -23.03 29.77
N VAL A 815 12.80 -22.68 28.69
CA VAL A 815 11.43 -22.20 28.72
C VAL A 815 10.49 -23.34 28.38
N VAL A 816 9.51 -23.57 29.24
CA VAL A 816 8.47 -24.57 29.06
C VAL A 816 7.12 -23.89 28.94
N TRP A 817 6.35 -24.15 27.89
CA TRP A 817 5.03 -23.56 27.71
C TRP A 817 4.01 -24.56 27.20
N ASP A 818 2.74 -24.21 27.37
CA ASP A 818 1.64 -24.99 26.86
C ASP A 818 1.15 -24.42 25.51
N ASN A 819 1.55 -25.08 24.41
CA ASN A 819 1.15 -24.69 23.04
C ASN A 819 -0.37 -24.74 22.82
N ARG A 820 -1.11 -25.38 23.73
CA ARG A 820 -2.55 -25.52 23.62
C ARG A 820 -3.26 -24.20 23.85
N VAL A 821 -2.72 -23.34 24.71
CA VAL A 821 -3.39 -22.13 25.22
C VAL A 821 -2.52 -20.88 25.09
N THR A 822 -1.46 -20.96 24.29
CA THR A 822 -0.56 -19.84 24.04
C THR A 822 -0.27 -19.69 22.56
N VAL A 823 -0.08 -18.44 22.16
CA VAL A 823 0.70 -18.09 20.97
C VAL A 823 1.96 -17.39 21.41
N HIS A 824 3.01 -17.53 20.61
CA HIS A 824 4.29 -16.92 20.90
C HIS A 824 4.93 -16.33 19.64
N SER A 825 5.92 -15.47 19.86
CA SER A 825 6.71 -14.83 18.82
C SER A 825 8.15 -14.73 19.28
N ALA A 826 9.08 -15.19 18.46
CA ALA A 826 10.48 -14.83 18.61
C ALA A 826 10.65 -13.36 18.24
N ILE A 827 11.27 -12.57 19.11
CA ILE A 827 11.49 -11.15 18.87
C ILE A 827 12.89 -10.98 18.29
N PHE A 828 12.96 -10.37 17.11
CA PHE A 828 14.24 -10.00 16.49
C PHE A 828 14.53 -8.54 16.81
N ASP A 829 15.25 -8.27 17.91
CA ASP A 829 15.51 -6.92 18.42
C ASP A 829 16.92 -6.72 19.02
N TRP A 830 17.91 -7.50 18.59
CA TRP A 830 19.32 -7.28 18.92
C TRP A 830 20.07 -6.83 17.67
N ILE A 831 20.96 -5.85 17.81
CA ILE A 831 21.70 -5.20 16.71
C ILE A 831 23.18 -5.55 16.70
N THR A 832 23.62 -6.38 17.64
CA THR A 832 25.02 -6.74 17.90
C THR A 832 25.55 -7.83 16.97
N GLY A 833 24.71 -8.37 16.08
CA GLY A 833 25.09 -9.42 15.14
C GLY A 833 25.38 -10.78 15.79
N GLU A 834 25.13 -10.93 17.10
CA GLU A 834 25.40 -12.16 17.84
C GLU A 834 24.51 -13.33 17.37
N ARG A 835 25.04 -14.54 17.51
CA ARG A 835 24.32 -15.79 17.24
C ARG A 835 23.11 -15.92 18.17
N ARG A 836 21.99 -16.39 17.61
CA ARG A 836 20.84 -16.85 18.40
C ARG A 836 20.50 -18.27 18.01
N HIS A 837 20.74 -19.19 18.92
CA HIS A 837 20.63 -20.63 18.69
C HIS A 837 19.90 -21.30 19.85
N LEU A 838 18.78 -21.95 19.55
CA LEU A 838 17.96 -22.67 20.52
C LEU A 838 17.55 -24.03 19.97
N ALA A 839 17.36 -24.98 20.87
CA ALA A 839 16.81 -26.30 20.57
C ALA A 839 15.43 -26.45 21.21
N ARG A 840 14.49 -27.01 20.44
CA ARG A 840 13.10 -27.22 20.83
C ARG A 840 12.71 -28.68 20.78
N ILE A 841 12.18 -29.17 21.90
CA ILE A 841 11.50 -30.47 21.98
C ILE A 841 10.00 -30.20 21.99
N THR A 842 9.29 -30.85 21.08
CA THR A 842 7.88 -30.53 20.78
C THR A 842 6.98 -31.78 20.93
N PRO A 843 6.64 -32.21 22.15
CA PRO A 843 5.74 -33.33 22.39
C PRO A 843 4.33 -33.05 21.87
N GLN A 844 3.80 -33.98 21.05
CA GLN A 844 2.42 -33.95 20.58
C GLN A 844 1.45 -34.25 21.74
N ALA A 845 0.26 -33.66 21.67
CA ALA A 845 -0.77 -33.79 22.70
C ALA A 845 -2.07 -34.39 22.14
N GLU A 846 -3.18 -34.16 22.85
CA GLU A 846 -4.50 -34.60 22.44
C GLU A 846 -5.01 -33.83 21.20
N ARG A 847 -6.03 -34.39 20.53
CA ARG A 847 -6.77 -33.63 19.51
C ARG A 847 -7.53 -32.49 20.20
N PRO A 848 -7.44 -31.24 19.71
CA PRO A 848 -8.20 -30.13 20.27
C PRO A 848 -9.70 -30.44 20.29
N TYR A 849 -10.33 -30.18 21.44
CA TYR A 849 -11.76 -30.38 21.64
C TYR A 849 -12.37 -29.20 22.40
N GLU A 850 -13.69 -29.09 22.34
CA GLU A 850 -14.47 -28.05 22.97
C GLU A 850 -15.51 -28.67 23.90
N THR A 851 -15.62 -28.15 25.12
CA THR A 851 -16.75 -28.40 26.02
C THR A 851 -17.84 -27.35 25.81
N PRO A 852 -19.14 -27.66 26.05
CA PRO A 852 -20.24 -26.71 25.85
C PRO A 852 -20.06 -25.37 26.54
N TYR A 853 -20.73 -24.33 26.03
CA TYR A 853 -20.78 -23.01 26.65
C TYR A 853 -21.54 -23.07 27.98
N GLY A 854 -20.92 -22.57 29.05
CA GLY A 854 -21.38 -22.75 30.43
C GLY A 854 -22.37 -21.72 30.96
N GLY A 855 -22.60 -20.60 30.24
CA GLY A 855 -23.52 -19.52 30.65
C GLY A 855 -23.00 -18.70 31.83
#